data_AF-A0A8S3QGB3-F1
#
_entry.id   AF-A0A8S3QGB3-F1
#
_cell.length_a   1.000
_cell.length_b   1.000
_cell.length_c   1.000
_cell.angle_alpha   90.00
_cell.angle_beta   90.00
_cell.angle_gamma   90.00
#
_symmetry.space_group_name_H-M   'P 1'
#
loop_
_entity.id
_entity.type
_entity.pdbx_description
1 polymer ?
#
loop_
_entity_poly.entity_id
_entity_poly.type
_entity_poly.pdbx_seq_one_letter_code
_entity_poly.pdbx_strand_id
1 'polypeptide(L)'
;MNGKFGIIELPPVVSNTVCPESPPQVFSHTVGPAGDASTTDKTDDHAHYHRNGSPSNDHDHEYICKLLTEENEEEEDEQECIDRTKIITDMLTITSNKDYDYASLLRTSTQRDLSEQDIFMAIIQEMKERCPSLLNTLISVCVKDKEKVTVRQITSVAVAYSCLMFSRNNKNSAIQRVLTLLAVKGDANDEFIRRLNRMSLSLSCSGKIRILDKAVSASKIQLVEAIRSNPIMKITGDNLDFYIRTNHQSTENSNQDIHWFASNAFFARLSYEGLSENKPEVSPVFVGVIVTMVRLQDIDAEMFVLNQCETVKMIDVKKVLIGRLLCDSEEFEWLNRKLPQHIPHRYSDRMSKKQQVFTLKIMFKDESKNEDCLNIMSDYEDQIIELYTKAYGNTDMLDRHGVVLGGDMLTRERLQNAKNIRHLALTPRGRFQHLAPVTCELWHVKQDLLAKAYKALYKQESLGQCGTLFHLKTVLRRTNANGNVKSNYKAHEELLLLIVKALIRIAADDLPHSSEQNRETVLSHIFSKIYGLNCSNDDFIYNYYCNLITWGLQIINMSDTAKEGDTERLILNMKENAEFFYSNSTMSKYFTECVNTILQVNFLLSPHTRTRVLEGAFVNTKGGNGQNKEADLVQEHAIRNQKDIIRGLGANKTETATRRASGSANIIYKIGDNVDKLLNIPKPTTSHTKKTTSKDLDLAVSILRKVGPFNYVKGRKFDSFKEIPKKSQKNC
;
A
#
# COMPACT_ATOMS: atom_id res chain seq x y z
N MET A 1 39.00 -0.16 23.72
CA MET A 1 39.48 1.07 23.07
C MET A 1 39.29 0.94 21.57
N ASN A 2 38.45 1.81 21.01
CA ASN A 2 38.19 2.15 19.61
C ASN A 2 38.61 1.18 18.48
N GLY A 3 37.64 0.42 17.96
CA GLY A 3 37.72 -0.24 16.65
C GLY A 3 36.58 0.23 15.75
N LYS A 4 36.91 1.06 14.75
CA LYS A 4 36.01 1.55 13.71
C LYS A 4 35.59 0.39 12.80
N PHE A 5 34.30 0.27 12.51
CA PHE A 5 33.75 -0.65 11.50
C PHE A 5 34.22 -0.19 10.11
N GLY A 6 34.99 -1.04 9.43
CA GLY A 6 35.32 -0.88 8.02
C GLY A 6 34.11 -1.28 7.16
N ILE A 7 33.67 -0.35 6.33
CA ILE A 7 32.80 -0.63 5.18
C ILE A 7 33.67 -1.38 4.18
N ILE A 8 33.28 -2.60 3.80
CA ILE A 8 33.91 -3.32 2.69
C ILE A 8 33.34 -2.72 1.41
N GLU A 9 34.06 -1.77 0.82
CA GLU A 9 33.85 -1.31 -0.56
C GLU A 9 34.28 -2.43 -1.52
N LEU A 10 33.38 -2.83 -2.42
CA LEU A 10 33.75 -3.62 -3.59
C LEU A 10 34.48 -2.72 -4.60
N PRO A 11 35.49 -3.23 -5.33
CA PRO A 11 36.34 -2.38 -6.17
C PRO A 11 35.57 -1.80 -7.37
N PRO A 12 35.90 -0.57 -7.80
CA PRO A 12 35.32 0.00 -9.01
C PRO A 12 35.84 -0.74 -10.25
N VAL A 13 34.95 -0.94 -11.21
CA VAL A 13 35.32 -1.46 -12.53
C VAL A 13 36.23 -0.46 -13.23
N VAL A 14 37.33 -0.98 -13.75
CA VAL A 14 38.38 -0.32 -14.54
C VAL A 14 37.76 0.48 -15.70
N SER A 15 37.84 1.81 -15.62
CA SER A 15 37.65 2.70 -16.77
C SER A 15 38.99 2.85 -17.50
N ASN A 16 39.09 2.35 -18.74
CA ASN A 16 40.24 2.64 -19.57
C ASN A 16 40.14 4.04 -20.18
N THR A 17 41.28 4.74 -20.08
CA THR A 17 41.78 5.89 -20.86
C THR A 17 41.11 7.25 -20.66
N VAL A 18 41.83 8.06 -19.88
CA VAL A 18 41.79 9.52 -19.73
C VAL A 18 42.43 10.19 -20.95
N CYS A 19 41.80 11.26 -21.44
CA CYS A 19 42.47 12.40 -22.09
C CYS A 19 42.08 13.69 -21.33
N PRO A 20 42.99 14.67 -21.17
CA PRO A 20 42.88 15.69 -20.12
C PRO A 20 42.07 16.91 -20.55
N GLU A 21 41.10 17.32 -19.72
CA GLU A 21 40.44 18.62 -19.85
C GLU A 21 41.27 19.73 -19.20
N SER A 22 41.41 20.83 -19.94
CA SER A 22 42.11 22.05 -19.55
C SER A 22 41.20 22.94 -18.69
N PRO A 23 41.73 23.73 -17.73
CA PRO A 23 40.93 24.55 -16.84
C PRO A 23 40.41 25.82 -17.55
N PRO A 24 39.21 26.33 -17.20
CA PRO A 24 38.66 27.53 -17.82
C PRO A 24 39.39 28.79 -17.35
N GLN A 25 39.76 29.61 -18.33
CA GLN A 25 40.46 30.88 -18.17
C GLN A 25 39.56 31.93 -17.49
N VAL A 26 40.14 32.55 -16.46
CA VAL A 26 39.71 33.80 -15.85
C VAL A 26 40.10 34.95 -16.78
N PHE A 27 39.14 35.75 -17.25
CA PHE A 27 39.41 37.05 -17.84
C PHE A 27 39.00 38.17 -16.88
N SER A 28 40.03 38.83 -16.35
CA SER A 28 39.97 40.13 -15.70
C SER A 28 39.94 41.24 -16.75
N HIS A 29 39.13 42.27 -16.57
CA HIS A 29 39.55 43.65 -16.82
C HIS A 29 38.79 44.63 -15.92
N THR A 30 39.57 45.53 -15.33
CA THR A 30 39.23 46.57 -14.35
C THR A 30 39.08 47.96 -15.01
N VAL A 31 38.48 48.87 -14.21
CA VAL A 31 38.58 50.36 -14.19
C VAL A 31 37.40 51.16 -14.80
N GLY A 32 36.78 51.99 -13.94
CA GLY A 32 35.59 52.87 -14.15
C GLY A 32 35.89 54.26 -14.77
N PRO A 33 35.29 55.41 -14.36
CA PRO A 33 34.34 55.68 -13.25
C PRO A 33 33.16 56.68 -13.56
N ALA A 34 32.34 56.93 -12.51
CA ALA A 34 31.57 58.15 -12.17
C ALA A 34 30.30 58.58 -12.96
N GLY A 35 29.24 58.93 -12.23
CA GLY A 35 28.07 59.68 -12.74
C GLY A 35 26.85 59.63 -11.80
N ASP A 36 26.38 60.80 -11.39
CA ASP A 36 25.45 61.12 -10.31
C ASP A 36 23.98 60.67 -10.43
N ALA A 37 23.36 60.60 -9.24
CA ALA A 37 21.99 60.95 -8.84
C ALA A 37 20.86 61.07 -9.89
N SER A 38 19.76 60.35 -9.65
CA SER A 38 18.44 60.96 -9.37
C SER A 38 17.33 59.93 -9.13
N THR A 39 16.60 60.16 -8.04
CA THR A 39 15.23 59.74 -7.68
C THR A 39 14.24 59.44 -8.83
N THR A 40 13.44 58.37 -8.71
CA THR A 40 11.96 58.40 -8.55
C THR A 40 11.33 57.01 -8.69
N ASP A 41 10.59 56.60 -7.64
CA ASP A 41 9.23 56.02 -7.66
C ASP A 41 8.84 54.91 -8.65
N LYS A 42 8.57 53.71 -8.11
CA LYS A 42 7.23 53.09 -8.01
C LYS A 42 7.34 51.61 -7.58
N THR A 43 6.87 51.34 -6.36
CA THR A 43 6.65 50.01 -5.79
C THR A 43 5.25 49.51 -6.15
N ASP A 44 5.16 48.43 -6.91
CA ASP A 44 3.97 47.55 -6.99
C ASP A 44 4.34 46.21 -6.34
N ASP A 45 4.07 46.09 -5.03
CA ASP A 45 4.25 44.86 -4.27
C ASP A 45 2.97 44.00 -4.33
N HIS A 46 2.99 42.99 -5.19
CA HIS A 46 2.08 41.84 -5.07
C HIS A 46 2.57 40.91 -3.96
N ALA A 47 1.87 40.92 -2.82
CA ALA A 47 2.18 40.07 -1.67
C ALA A 47 2.00 38.57 -1.99
N HIS A 48 3.11 37.85 -2.00
CA HIS A 48 3.18 36.40 -1.92
C HIS A 48 2.71 35.90 -0.54
N TYR A 49 1.59 35.18 -0.49
CA TYR A 49 1.20 34.42 0.70
C TYR A 49 2.11 33.18 0.85
N HIS A 50 3.00 33.23 1.84
CA HIS A 50 3.80 32.10 2.31
C HIS A 50 2.91 31.00 2.92
N ARG A 51 3.02 29.78 2.37
CA ARG A 51 2.53 28.54 2.98
C ARG A 51 3.47 28.11 4.11
N ASN A 52 3.03 28.23 5.36
CA ASN A 52 3.66 27.57 6.49
C ASN A 52 2.81 26.39 7.02
N GLY A 53 3.52 25.39 7.54
CA GLY A 53 3.01 24.07 7.89
C GLY A 53 1.95 24.02 8.99
N SER A 54 1.28 22.88 9.05
CA SER A 54 0.21 22.55 9.99
C SER A 54 0.62 22.78 11.46
N PRO A 55 -0.09 23.64 12.22
CA PRO A 55 0.03 23.72 13.67
C PRO A 55 -0.71 22.54 14.34
N SER A 56 -0.36 22.24 15.58
CA SER A 56 -1.00 21.25 16.45
C SER A 56 -2.41 21.69 16.87
N ASN A 57 -3.39 20.78 16.79
CA ASN A 57 -4.82 20.98 17.11
C ASN A 57 -5.12 21.68 18.45
N ASP A 58 -4.23 21.66 19.45
CA ASP A 58 -4.51 22.17 20.79
C ASP A 58 -4.58 23.72 20.87
N HIS A 59 -3.82 24.44 20.03
CA HIS A 59 -3.84 25.92 20.04
C HIS A 59 -5.10 26.52 19.41
N ASP A 60 -5.76 25.79 18.51
CA ASP A 60 -6.95 26.27 17.81
C ASP A 60 -8.24 26.08 18.65
N HIS A 61 -8.23 25.12 19.59
CA HIS A 61 -9.32 24.90 20.55
C HIS A 61 -9.41 26.01 21.61
N GLU A 62 -8.26 26.50 22.08
CA GLU A 62 -8.17 27.59 23.06
C GLU A 62 -8.71 28.93 22.49
N TYR A 63 -8.63 29.09 21.17
CA TYR A 63 -9.06 30.28 20.45
C TYR A 63 -10.59 30.43 20.34
N ILE A 64 -11.33 29.36 20.04
CA ILE A 64 -12.80 29.41 20.03
C ILE A 64 -13.35 29.70 21.43
N CYS A 65 -12.68 29.20 22.47
CA CYS A 65 -13.04 29.51 23.86
C CYS A 65 -12.84 31.00 24.19
N LYS A 66 -11.81 31.66 23.64
CA LYS A 66 -11.60 33.12 23.77
C LYS A 66 -12.68 33.95 23.06
N LEU A 67 -13.11 33.55 21.86
CA LEU A 67 -14.21 34.24 21.15
C LEU A 67 -15.54 34.22 21.92
N LEU A 68 -15.72 33.28 22.84
CA LEU A 68 -16.99 33.05 23.53
C LEU A 68 -17.06 33.67 24.94
N THR A 69 -15.94 34.17 25.45
CA THR A 69 -15.81 34.74 26.80
C THR A 69 -15.89 36.27 26.82
N GLU A 70 -15.97 36.92 25.65
CA GLU A 70 -16.27 38.36 25.53
C GLU A 70 -17.78 38.55 25.39
N GLU A 71 -18.49 38.70 26.51
CA GLU A 71 -19.90 39.14 26.53
C GLU A 71 -19.97 40.62 26.91
N ASN A 72 -20.63 41.42 26.08
CA ASN A 72 -21.13 42.75 26.43
C ASN A 72 -22.60 42.60 26.85
N GLU A 73 -22.94 43.03 28.05
CA GLU A 73 -24.31 43.17 28.56
C GLU A 73 -24.91 44.46 27.98
N GLU A 74 -26.03 44.41 27.24
CA GLU A 74 -26.92 45.56 27.00
C GLU A 74 -28.29 45.14 26.40
N GLU A 75 -29.29 46.01 26.55
CA GLU A 75 -30.75 45.81 26.63
C GLU A 75 -31.49 45.09 25.45
N GLU A 76 -32.54 44.33 25.78
CA GLU A 76 -33.05 43.18 25.00
C GLU A 76 -33.89 43.47 23.73
N ASP A 77 -34.46 44.67 23.50
CA ASP A 77 -35.45 44.86 22.41
C ASP A 77 -34.94 45.63 21.16
N GLU A 78 -34.06 46.64 21.29
CA GLU A 78 -33.44 47.32 20.12
C GLU A 78 -32.29 46.51 19.52
N GLN A 79 -31.58 45.76 20.37
CA GLN A 79 -30.46 44.91 19.99
C GLN A 79 -30.89 43.75 19.07
N GLU A 80 -32.08 43.17 19.29
CA GLU A 80 -32.60 42.09 18.45
C GLU A 80 -32.81 42.53 16.99
N CYS A 81 -33.30 43.75 16.77
CA CYS A 81 -33.53 44.31 15.43
C CYS A 81 -32.21 44.60 14.69
N ILE A 82 -31.23 45.14 15.42
CA ILE A 82 -29.87 45.39 14.93
C ILE A 82 -29.18 44.07 14.57
N ASP A 83 -29.29 43.05 15.41
CA ASP A 83 -28.67 41.74 15.20
C ASP A 83 -29.30 40.98 14.03
N ARG A 84 -30.63 41.04 13.87
CA ARG A 84 -31.31 40.52 12.67
C ARG A 84 -30.82 41.19 11.39
N THR A 85 -30.64 42.51 11.42
CA THR A 85 -30.16 43.29 10.26
C THR A 85 -28.71 42.97 9.92
N LYS A 86 -27.83 42.81 10.93
CA LYS A 86 -26.44 42.35 10.76
C LYS A 86 -26.38 40.95 10.16
N ILE A 87 -27.17 39.99 10.68
CA ILE A 87 -27.22 38.62 10.15
C ILE A 87 -27.68 38.59 8.69
N ILE A 88 -28.69 39.38 8.32
CA ILE A 88 -29.17 39.47 6.94
C ILE A 88 -28.08 40.06 6.03
N THR A 89 -27.37 41.09 6.50
CA THR A 89 -26.27 41.74 5.77
C THR A 89 -25.10 40.77 5.56
N ASP A 90 -24.71 40.02 6.59
CA ASP A 90 -23.71 38.94 6.52
C ASP A 90 -24.07 37.91 5.44
N MET A 91 -25.32 37.42 5.44
CA MET A 91 -25.78 36.44 4.45
C MET A 91 -25.79 37.01 3.02
N LEU A 92 -26.17 38.28 2.84
CA LEU A 92 -26.21 38.93 1.52
C LEU A 92 -24.80 39.19 0.96
N THR A 93 -23.85 39.55 1.81
CA THR A 93 -22.45 39.81 1.42
C THR A 93 -21.78 38.56 0.85
N ILE A 94 -22.06 37.39 1.43
CA ILE A 94 -21.44 36.12 1.02
C ILE A 94 -22.15 35.48 -0.19
N THR A 95 -23.46 35.72 -0.35
CA THR A 95 -24.25 35.14 -1.44
C THR A 95 -24.20 35.93 -2.75
N SER A 96 -23.84 37.21 -2.71
CA SER A 96 -23.94 38.15 -3.84
C SER A 96 -22.69 38.25 -4.75
N ASN A 97 -21.52 37.77 -4.34
CA ASN A 97 -20.29 38.04 -5.10
C ASN A 97 -20.15 37.22 -6.40
N LYS A 98 -20.14 37.96 -7.52
CA LYS A 98 -19.81 37.49 -8.87
C LYS A 98 -18.30 37.43 -9.14
N ASP A 99 -17.48 38.08 -8.31
CA ASP A 99 -16.02 38.15 -8.47
C ASP A 99 -15.32 36.96 -7.81
N TYR A 100 -14.34 36.38 -8.52
CA TYR A 100 -13.64 35.15 -8.13
C TYR A 100 -12.81 35.31 -6.84
N ASP A 101 -12.25 36.50 -6.58
CA ASP A 101 -11.36 36.75 -5.43
C ASP A 101 -12.08 36.82 -4.07
N TYR A 102 -13.41 37.04 -4.08
CA TYR A 102 -14.24 37.10 -2.86
C TYR A 102 -15.19 35.91 -2.71
N ALA A 103 -15.08 34.88 -3.57
CA ALA A 103 -15.97 33.74 -3.52
C ALA A 103 -15.72 32.85 -2.29
N SER A 104 -16.79 32.48 -1.58
CA SER A 104 -16.73 31.59 -0.41
C SER A 104 -16.04 30.25 -0.75
N LEU A 105 -15.29 29.72 0.23
CA LEU A 105 -14.74 28.37 0.21
C LEU A 105 -15.81 27.30 -0.03
N LEU A 106 -17.06 27.55 0.38
CA LEU A 106 -18.19 26.67 0.08
C LEU A 106 -18.43 26.50 -1.43
N ARG A 107 -18.05 27.50 -2.23
CA ARG A 107 -18.19 27.51 -3.69
C ARG A 107 -16.91 27.09 -4.41
N THR A 108 -15.76 27.59 -3.96
CA THR A 108 -14.48 27.46 -4.67
C THR A 108 -13.75 26.16 -4.38
N SER A 109 -14.02 25.49 -3.25
CA SER A 109 -13.32 24.27 -2.85
C SER A 109 -13.32 23.22 -3.97
N THR A 110 -12.13 22.81 -4.38
CA THR A 110 -11.89 21.76 -5.37
C THR A 110 -12.01 20.37 -4.74
N GLN A 111 -12.04 19.33 -5.56
CA GLN A 111 -12.02 17.94 -5.07
C GLN A 111 -10.78 17.64 -4.20
N ARG A 112 -9.66 18.30 -4.53
CA ARG A 112 -8.40 18.16 -3.79
C ARG A 112 -8.53 18.74 -2.39
N ASP A 113 -9.09 19.93 -2.27
CA ASP A 113 -9.28 20.61 -0.99
C ASP A 113 -10.13 19.75 -0.04
N LEU A 114 -11.24 19.20 -0.54
CA LEU A 114 -12.10 18.30 0.23
C LEU A 114 -11.41 17.01 0.71
N SER A 115 -10.34 16.60 0.03
CA SER A 115 -9.62 15.35 0.31
C SER A 115 -8.38 15.52 1.19
N GLU A 116 -7.92 16.75 1.41
CA GLU A 116 -6.60 17.03 2.01
C GLU A 116 -6.64 18.09 3.12
N GLN A 117 -7.61 19.00 3.11
CA GLN A 117 -7.69 20.11 4.07
C GLN A 117 -8.71 19.83 5.17
N ASP A 118 -8.58 20.56 6.29
CA ASP A 118 -9.67 20.71 7.26
C ASP A 118 -10.66 21.74 6.73
N ILE A 119 -11.59 21.27 5.91
CA ILE A 119 -12.61 22.13 5.31
C ILE A 119 -13.54 22.72 6.37
N PHE A 120 -13.75 22.05 7.51
CA PHE A 120 -14.65 22.53 8.55
C PHE A 120 -14.04 23.73 9.27
N MET A 121 -12.78 23.62 9.70
CA MET A 121 -12.05 24.74 10.32
C MET A 121 -11.86 25.90 9.36
N ALA A 122 -11.54 25.63 8.09
CA ALA A 122 -11.40 26.68 7.07
C ALA A 122 -12.69 27.49 6.88
N ILE A 123 -13.85 26.83 6.94
CA ILE A 123 -15.16 27.51 6.88
C ILE A 123 -15.41 28.36 8.13
N ILE A 124 -15.07 27.86 9.32
CA ILE A 124 -15.21 28.64 10.57
C ILE A 124 -14.33 29.90 10.52
N GLN A 125 -13.11 29.78 10.00
CA GLN A 125 -12.22 30.92 9.81
C GLN A 125 -12.79 31.94 8.81
N GLU A 126 -13.35 31.49 7.69
CA GLU A 126 -14.06 32.37 6.74
C GLU A 126 -15.24 33.08 7.41
N MET A 127 -16.01 32.37 8.23
CA MET A 127 -17.14 32.95 8.95
C MET A 127 -16.70 34.03 9.94
N LYS A 128 -15.60 33.80 10.67
CA LYS A 128 -15.06 34.79 11.61
C LYS A 128 -14.70 36.09 10.90
N GLU A 129 -14.08 35.99 9.72
CA GLU A 129 -13.63 37.16 8.95
C GLU A 129 -14.76 37.90 8.26
N ARG A 130 -15.82 37.18 7.84
CA ARG A 130 -16.83 37.72 6.91
C ARG A 130 -18.24 37.82 7.48
N CYS A 131 -18.58 37.04 8.49
CA CYS A 131 -19.90 37.02 9.13
C CYS A 131 -19.83 36.65 10.63
N PRO A 132 -19.11 37.44 11.45
CA PRO A 132 -18.88 37.14 12.86
C PRO A 132 -20.18 37.10 13.67
N SER A 133 -21.19 37.92 13.33
CA SER A 133 -22.47 37.91 14.02
C SER A 133 -23.21 36.58 13.82
N LEU A 134 -23.27 36.08 12.58
CA LEU A 134 -23.87 34.78 12.29
C LEU A 134 -23.10 33.62 12.94
N LEU A 135 -21.76 33.71 12.98
CA LEU A 135 -20.92 32.72 13.67
C LEU A 135 -21.28 32.64 15.16
N ASN A 136 -21.36 33.78 15.85
CA ASN A 136 -21.69 33.84 17.27
C ASN A 136 -23.08 33.24 17.55
N THR A 137 -24.09 33.55 16.72
CA THR A 137 -25.42 32.95 16.85
C THR A 137 -25.37 31.42 16.72
N LEU A 138 -24.68 30.90 15.71
CA LEU A 138 -24.60 29.46 15.48
C LEU A 138 -23.83 28.75 16.59
N ILE A 139 -22.80 29.38 17.15
CA ILE A 139 -22.08 28.84 18.30
C ILE A 139 -23.00 28.78 19.53
N SER A 140 -23.74 29.84 19.85
CA SER A 140 -24.68 29.85 20.98
C SER A 140 -25.75 28.75 20.89
N VAL A 141 -26.12 28.34 19.68
CA VAL A 141 -27.06 27.23 19.45
C VAL A 141 -26.38 25.85 19.51
N CYS A 142 -25.18 25.71 18.94
CA CYS A 142 -24.53 24.40 18.76
C CYS A 142 -23.58 24.00 19.91
N VAL A 143 -23.13 24.96 20.72
CA VAL A 143 -22.15 24.78 21.78
C VAL A 143 -22.81 25.02 23.14
N LYS A 144 -22.84 23.97 23.97
CA LYS A 144 -23.45 24.04 25.32
C LYS A 144 -22.52 24.60 26.38
N ASP A 145 -21.22 24.33 26.26
CA ASP A 145 -20.17 24.77 27.17
C ASP A 145 -19.10 25.48 26.34
N LYS A 146 -19.03 26.80 26.50
CA LYS A 146 -18.17 27.70 25.76
C LYS A 146 -16.68 27.52 26.10
N GLU A 147 -16.37 26.94 27.25
CA GLU A 147 -14.99 26.69 27.72
C GLU A 147 -14.44 25.34 27.23
N LYS A 148 -15.30 24.45 26.69
CA LYS A 148 -14.92 23.09 26.26
C LYS A 148 -15.52 22.72 24.89
N VAL A 149 -15.12 23.47 23.87
CA VAL A 149 -15.60 23.22 22.50
C VAL A 149 -14.90 22.01 21.86
N THR A 150 -15.67 20.99 21.53
CA THR A 150 -15.18 19.79 20.85
C THR A 150 -15.14 19.94 19.33
N VAL A 151 -14.25 19.21 18.64
CA VAL A 151 -14.17 19.21 17.16
C VAL A 151 -15.50 18.85 16.49
N ARG A 152 -16.32 18.01 17.15
CA ARG A 152 -17.65 17.65 16.65
C ARG A 152 -18.60 18.84 16.63
N GLN A 153 -18.57 19.67 17.67
CA GLN A 153 -19.39 20.88 17.74
C GLN A 153 -18.96 21.92 16.71
N ILE A 154 -17.65 22.11 16.53
CA ILE A 154 -17.11 22.96 15.45
C ILE A 154 -17.63 22.48 14.09
N THR A 155 -17.56 21.17 13.85
CA THR A 155 -18.10 20.57 12.62
C THR A 155 -19.61 20.81 12.48
N SER A 156 -20.38 20.71 13.57
CA SER A 156 -21.82 21.01 13.57
C SER A 156 -22.11 22.46 13.18
N VAL A 157 -21.34 23.43 13.69
CA VAL A 157 -21.46 24.85 13.32
C VAL A 157 -21.18 25.04 11.82
N ALA A 158 -20.08 24.47 11.32
CA ALA A 158 -19.73 24.56 9.90
C ALA A 158 -20.79 23.91 8.98
N VAL A 159 -21.36 22.78 9.39
CA VAL A 159 -22.46 22.11 8.68
C VAL A 159 -23.73 22.95 8.70
N ALA A 160 -24.11 23.51 9.86
CA ALA A 160 -25.29 24.36 9.99
C ALA A 160 -25.19 25.60 9.09
N TYR A 161 -24.05 26.30 9.13
CA TYR A 161 -23.75 27.42 8.23
C TYR A 161 -23.83 27.00 6.76
N SER A 162 -23.25 25.86 6.41
CA SER A 162 -23.28 25.33 5.05
C SER A 162 -24.70 25.02 4.57
N CYS A 163 -25.58 24.52 5.44
CA CYS A 163 -26.98 24.28 5.11
C CYS A 163 -27.72 25.58 4.82
N LEU A 164 -27.49 26.62 5.63
CA LEU A 164 -28.07 27.95 5.41
C LEU A 164 -27.62 28.53 4.08
N MET A 165 -26.31 28.52 3.81
CA MET A 165 -25.73 29.06 2.58
C MET A 165 -26.17 28.27 1.33
N PHE A 166 -26.22 26.94 1.40
CA PHE A 166 -26.66 26.10 0.30
C PHE A 166 -28.15 26.30 -0.04
N SER A 167 -28.99 26.49 0.98
CA SER A 167 -30.43 26.77 0.79
C SER A 167 -30.67 28.08 0.03
N ARG A 168 -29.76 29.04 0.17
CA ARG A 168 -29.79 30.33 -0.55
C ARG A 168 -29.15 30.22 -1.93
N ASN A 169 -28.01 29.54 -2.04
CA ASN A 169 -27.30 29.37 -3.29
C ASN A 169 -26.67 27.97 -3.37
N ASN A 170 -27.23 27.12 -4.25
CA ASN A 170 -26.80 25.74 -4.43
C ASN A 170 -25.35 25.59 -4.95
N LYS A 171 -24.69 26.67 -5.38
CA LYS A 171 -23.26 26.68 -5.72
C LYS A 171 -22.38 26.57 -4.47
N ASN A 172 -22.84 27.04 -3.32
CA ASN A 172 -22.16 26.94 -2.01
C ASN A 172 -22.35 25.53 -1.43
N SER A 173 -21.65 24.56 -1.99
CA SER A 173 -21.95 23.13 -1.84
C SER A 173 -20.77 22.28 -1.35
N ALA A 174 -19.68 22.87 -0.86
CA ALA A 174 -18.49 22.12 -0.42
C ALA A 174 -18.84 21.03 0.61
N ILE A 175 -19.56 21.39 1.68
CA ILE A 175 -19.97 20.43 2.71
C ILE A 175 -21.04 19.47 2.19
N GLN A 176 -22.00 19.92 1.40
CA GLN A 176 -23.00 19.03 0.78
C GLN A 176 -22.35 18.00 -0.14
N ARG A 177 -21.27 18.35 -0.85
CA ARG A 177 -20.46 17.41 -1.63
C ARG A 177 -19.83 16.36 -0.71
N VAL A 178 -19.18 16.77 0.37
CA VAL A 178 -18.58 15.84 1.36
C VAL A 178 -19.65 14.89 1.92
N LEU A 179 -20.75 15.43 2.46
CA LEU A 179 -21.83 14.63 3.05
C LEU A 179 -22.49 13.69 2.04
N THR A 180 -22.64 14.11 0.78
CA THR A 180 -23.17 13.24 -0.30
C THR A 180 -22.23 12.07 -0.56
N LEU A 181 -20.91 12.31 -0.65
CA LEU A 181 -19.94 11.24 -0.89
C LEU A 181 -19.82 10.29 0.32
N LEU A 182 -19.96 10.81 1.54
CA LEU A 182 -20.06 9.97 2.76
C LEU A 182 -21.32 9.11 2.75
N ALA A 183 -22.46 9.66 2.32
CA ALA A 183 -23.69 8.89 2.16
C ALA A 183 -23.52 7.77 1.12
N VAL A 184 -22.85 8.05 -0.01
CA VAL A 184 -22.51 7.03 -1.02
C VAL A 184 -21.59 5.96 -0.44
N LYS A 185 -20.55 6.33 0.33
CA LYS A 185 -19.67 5.40 1.04
C LYS A 185 -20.45 4.50 2.01
N GLY A 186 -21.48 5.06 2.66
CA GLY A 186 -22.36 4.38 3.61
C GLY A 186 -23.53 3.62 2.98
N ASP A 187 -23.51 3.35 1.67
CA ASP A 187 -24.56 2.61 0.97
C ASP A 187 -25.96 3.28 1.05
N ALA A 188 -25.99 4.61 1.03
CA ALA A 188 -27.23 5.36 1.04
C ALA A 188 -27.99 5.22 -0.29
N ASN A 189 -29.24 4.75 -0.21
CA ASN A 189 -30.14 4.72 -1.36
C ASN A 189 -30.65 6.13 -1.75
N ASP A 190 -31.26 6.21 -2.94
CA ASP A 190 -31.74 7.49 -3.49
C ASP A 190 -32.87 8.13 -2.66
N GLU A 191 -33.65 7.34 -1.91
CA GLU A 191 -34.67 7.86 -1.00
C GLU A 191 -34.01 8.61 0.18
N PHE A 192 -32.98 8.01 0.78
CA PHE A 192 -32.23 8.64 1.86
C PHE A 192 -31.57 9.94 1.40
N ILE A 193 -30.93 9.93 0.23
CA ILE A 193 -30.32 11.15 -0.35
C ILE A 193 -31.38 12.22 -0.64
N ARG A 194 -32.58 11.84 -1.12
CA ARG A 194 -33.69 12.79 -1.31
C ARG A 194 -34.14 13.44 0.00
N ARG A 195 -34.17 12.69 1.10
CA ARG A 195 -34.49 13.23 2.44
C ARG A 195 -33.43 14.20 2.94
N LEU A 196 -32.14 13.83 2.82
CA LEU A 196 -31.04 14.72 3.20
C LEU A 196 -30.99 16.01 2.36
N ASN A 197 -31.31 15.91 1.07
CA ASN A 197 -31.33 17.08 0.19
C ASN A 197 -32.44 18.08 0.55
N ARG A 198 -33.62 17.60 1.00
CA ARG A 198 -34.69 18.48 1.51
C ARG A 198 -34.27 19.28 2.75
N MET A 199 -33.30 18.76 3.50
CA MET A 199 -32.71 19.42 4.68
C MET A 199 -31.45 20.23 4.32
N SER A 200 -31.11 20.38 3.04
CA SER A 200 -29.89 21.06 2.57
C SER A 200 -28.58 20.42 3.06
N LEU A 201 -28.63 19.16 3.49
CA LEU A 201 -27.46 18.41 3.98
C LEU A 201 -26.69 17.72 2.86
N SER A 202 -27.37 17.37 1.76
CA SER A 202 -26.75 16.69 0.62
C SER A 202 -27.12 17.36 -0.69
N LEU A 203 -26.40 17.00 -1.74
CA LEU A 203 -26.80 17.27 -3.11
C LEU A 203 -28.05 16.45 -3.47
N SER A 204 -28.73 16.87 -4.53
CA SER A 204 -29.79 16.09 -5.18
C SER A 204 -29.22 14.81 -5.80
N CYS A 205 -30.07 13.84 -6.19
CA CYS A 205 -29.62 12.64 -6.90
C CYS A 205 -28.88 12.94 -8.21
N SER A 206 -29.30 13.98 -8.95
CA SER A 206 -28.58 14.44 -10.14
C SER A 206 -27.25 15.11 -9.77
N GLY A 207 -27.20 15.86 -8.67
CA GLY A 207 -25.97 16.43 -8.11
C GLY A 207 -24.97 15.36 -7.67
N LYS A 208 -25.44 14.27 -7.04
CA LYS A 208 -24.67 13.07 -6.71
C LYS A 208 -23.98 12.49 -7.95
N ILE A 209 -24.73 12.24 -9.02
CA ILE A 209 -24.16 11.72 -10.27
C ILE A 209 -23.07 12.65 -10.81
N ARG A 210 -23.33 13.97 -10.86
CA ARG A 210 -22.36 14.97 -11.34
C ARG A 210 -21.09 15.02 -10.50
N ILE A 211 -21.17 14.93 -9.17
CA ILE A 211 -19.97 14.99 -8.33
C ILE A 211 -19.12 13.73 -8.49
N LEU A 212 -19.73 12.56 -8.68
CA LEU A 212 -19.01 11.33 -8.99
C LEU A 212 -18.31 11.42 -10.36
N ASP A 213 -18.99 11.93 -11.39
CA ASP A 213 -18.38 12.16 -12.72
C ASP A 213 -17.21 13.16 -12.66
N LYS A 214 -17.35 14.22 -11.83
CA LYS A 214 -16.25 15.17 -11.56
C LYS A 214 -15.07 14.51 -10.85
N ALA A 215 -15.32 13.60 -9.90
CA ALA A 215 -14.26 12.86 -9.22
C ALA A 215 -13.48 11.97 -10.22
N VAL A 216 -14.17 11.24 -11.09
CA VAL A 216 -13.55 10.44 -12.16
C VAL A 216 -12.70 11.32 -13.08
N SER A 217 -13.25 12.45 -13.51
CA SER A 217 -12.57 13.40 -14.39
C SER A 217 -11.32 14.00 -13.74
N ALA A 218 -11.41 14.40 -12.48
CA ALA A 218 -10.27 14.91 -11.71
C ALA A 218 -9.17 13.86 -11.55
N SER A 219 -9.52 12.60 -11.27
CA SER A 219 -8.56 11.49 -11.22
C SER A 219 -7.81 11.32 -12.55
N LYS A 220 -8.53 11.39 -13.67
CA LYS A 220 -7.92 11.29 -15.01
C LYS A 220 -6.98 12.45 -15.31
N ILE A 221 -7.33 13.68 -14.92
CA ILE A 221 -6.46 14.85 -15.08
C ILE A 221 -5.17 14.66 -14.26
N GLN A 222 -5.29 14.26 -12.99
CA GLN A 222 -4.12 14.02 -12.13
C GLN A 222 -3.23 12.88 -12.67
N LEU A 223 -3.83 11.85 -13.27
CA LEU A 223 -3.07 10.79 -13.92
C LEU A 223 -2.26 11.31 -15.12
N VAL A 224 -2.86 12.15 -15.96
CA VAL A 224 -2.14 12.78 -17.10
C VAL A 224 -1.00 13.69 -16.60
N GLU A 225 -1.23 14.46 -15.53
CA GLU A 225 -0.18 15.27 -14.89
C GLU A 225 0.95 14.42 -14.31
N ALA A 226 0.61 13.28 -13.69
CA ALA A 226 1.58 12.32 -13.18
C ALA A 226 2.42 11.72 -14.32
N ILE A 227 1.80 11.34 -15.44
CA ILE A 227 2.51 10.87 -16.64
C ILE A 227 3.45 11.93 -17.19
N ARG A 228 3.01 13.19 -17.23
CA ARG A 228 3.85 14.33 -17.68
C ARG A 228 5.06 14.56 -16.78
N SER A 229 4.90 14.31 -15.48
CA SER A 229 5.98 14.46 -14.49
C SER A 229 6.92 13.26 -14.46
N ASN A 230 6.40 12.06 -14.74
CA ASN A 230 7.15 10.82 -14.76
C ASN A 230 6.51 9.86 -15.80
N PRO A 231 7.14 9.63 -16.96
CA PRO A 231 6.57 8.78 -18.01
C PRO A 231 6.67 7.29 -17.70
N ILE A 232 7.27 6.87 -16.58
CA ILE A 232 7.57 5.47 -16.31
C ILE A 232 6.48 4.88 -15.41
N MET A 233 5.46 4.34 -16.06
CA MET A 233 4.27 3.77 -15.43
C MET A 233 4.35 2.24 -15.32
N LYS A 234 3.71 1.70 -14.27
CA LYS A 234 3.34 0.29 -14.13
C LYS A 234 1.82 0.19 -13.90
N ILE A 235 1.21 -0.85 -14.45
CA ILE A 235 -0.19 -1.21 -14.21
C ILE A 235 -0.23 -2.55 -13.50
N THR A 236 -1.07 -2.69 -12.48
CA THR A 236 -1.41 -3.98 -11.87
C THR A 236 -2.91 -4.21 -12.03
N GLY A 237 -3.29 -5.35 -12.62
CA GLY A 237 -4.67 -5.75 -12.88
C GLY A 237 -5.07 -7.01 -12.12
N ASP A 238 -6.36 -7.15 -11.83
CA ASP A 238 -6.96 -8.31 -11.16
C ASP A 238 -8.49 -8.32 -11.36
N ASN A 239 -9.14 -9.44 -11.04
CA ASN A 239 -10.58 -9.66 -11.20
C ASN A 239 -11.43 -8.89 -10.19
N LEU A 240 -12.47 -8.25 -10.70
CA LEU A 240 -13.55 -7.68 -9.91
C LEU A 240 -14.78 -8.60 -9.97
N ASP A 241 -14.72 -9.66 -9.18
CA ASP A 241 -15.79 -10.66 -9.10
C ASP A 241 -16.84 -10.33 -8.02
N PHE A 242 -18.11 -10.43 -8.36
CA PHE A 242 -19.18 -10.36 -7.38
C PHE A 242 -20.47 -11.04 -7.84
N TYR A 243 -21.23 -11.51 -6.85
CA TYR A 243 -22.47 -12.24 -7.08
C TYR A 243 -23.69 -11.34 -6.87
N ILE A 244 -24.60 -11.34 -7.83
CA ILE A 244 -25.90 -10.68 -7.74
C ILE A 244 -26.97 -11.74 -7.47
N ARG A 245 -27.65 -11.61 -6.33
CA ARG A 245 -28.81 -12.43 -5.98
C ARG A 245 -30.09 -11.78 -6.47
N THR A 246 -30.98 -12.56 -7.07
CA THR A 246 -32.34 -12.14 -7.40
C THR A 246 -33.30 -12.64 -6.31
N ASN A 247 -34.22 -11.77 -5.86
CA ASN A 247 -35.21 -12.15 -4.83
C ASN A 247 -36.21 -13.19 -5.36
N HIS A 248 -36.60 -13.05 -6.62
CA HIS A 248 -37.49 -13.97 -7.31
C HIS A 248 -36.77 -14.51 -8.54
N GLN A 249 -36.36 -15.78 -8.45
CA GLN A 249 -35.71 -16.47 -9.56
C GLN A 249 -36.74 -16.90 -10.59
N SER A 250 -36.48 -16.58 -11.85
CA SER A 250 -37.21 -17.12 -13.00
C SER A 250 -36.22 -17.50 -14.10
N THR A 251 -36.70 -18.10 -15.18
CA THR A 251 -35.89 -18.40 -16.37
C THR A 251 -35.26 -17.15 -16.99
N GLU A 252 -35.88 -15.99 -16.80
CA GLU A 252 -35.41 -14.69 -17.31
C GLU A 252 -34.67 -13.86 -16.26
N ASN A 253 -34.71 -14.27 -14.98
CA ASN A 253 -34.16 -13.52 -13.85
C ASN A 253 -33.43 -14.44 -12.86
N SER A 254 -32.30 -14.99 -13.28
CA SER A 254 -31.44 -15.84 -12.45
C SER A 254 -30.41 -15.02 -11.67
N ASN A 255 -29.82 -15.66 -10.64
CA ASN A 255 -28.64 -15.08 -10.00
C ASN A 255 -27.50 -14.98 -11.03
N GLN A 256 -26.70 -13.92 -10.93
CA GLN A 256 -25.61 -13.65 -11.86
C GLN A 256 -24.28 -13.67 -11.13
N ASP A 257 -23.31 -14.38 -11.68
CA ASP A 257 -21.91 -14.25 -11.29
C ASP A 257 -21.24 -13.29 -12.27
N ILE A 258 -20.75 -12.17 -11.75
CA ILE A 258 -20.19 -11.09 -12.55
C ILE A 258 -18.67 -11.16 -12.48
N HIS A 259 -18.03 -11.29 -13.64
CA HIS A 259 -16.59 -11.31 -13.82
C HIS A 259 -16.15 -10.12 -14.66
N TRP A 260 -15.56 -9.12 -14.01
CA TRP A 260 -15.00 -7.93 -14.65
C TRP A 260 -13.52 -7.79 -14.32
N PHE A 261 -12.82 -6.90 -15.01
CA PHE A 261 -11.39 -6.68 -14.81
C PHE A 261 -11.11 -5.24 -14.39
N ALA A 262 -10.42 -5.09 -13.25
CA ALA A 262 -10.09 -3.80 -12.66
C ALA A 262 -8.57 -3.64 -12.56
N SER A 263 -8.10 -2.39 -12.48
CA SER A 263 -6.65 -2.14 -12.50
C SER A 263 -6.30 -0.80 -11.87
N ASN A 264 -5.06 -0.73 -11.38
CA ASN A 264 -4.45 0.50 -10.93
C ASN A 264 -3.14 0.76 -11.65
N ALA A 265 -2.80 2.05 -11.78
CA ALA A 265 -1.53 2.53 -12.27
C ALA A 265 -0.76 3.29 -11.19
N PHE A 266 0.56 3.17 -11.22
CA PHE A 266 1.49 3.93 -10.38
C PHE A 266 2.83 4.12 -11.09
N PHE A 267 3.69 4.98 -10.56
CA PHE A 267 4.88 5.47 -11.25
C PHE A 267 6.17 5.10 -10.51
N ALA A 268 7.25 4.98 -11.27
CA ALA A 268 8.60 4.73 -10.79
C ALA A 268 9.05 5.67 -9.66
N ARG A 269 9.91 5.17 -8.77
CA ARG A 269 10.61 5.99 -7.75
C ARG A 269 12.12 6.05 -7.95
N LEU A 270 12.69 5.03 -8.60
CA LEU A 270 14.12 4.95 -8.86
C LEU A 270 14.50 5.80 -10.08
N SER A 271 15.76 6.24 -10.10
CA SER A 271 16.34 6.80 -11.32
C SER A 271 16.80 5.67 -12.22
N TYR A 272 16.59 5.84 -13.52
CA TYR A 272 17.06 4.91 -14.55
C TYR A 272 18.19 5.48 -15.39
N GLU A 273 18.70 6.65 -15.01
CA GLU A 273 19.79 7.31 -15.70
C GLU A 273 21.05 6.42 -15.70
N GLY A 274 21.67 6.26 -16.87
CA GLY A 274 22.84 5.41 -17.05
C GLY A 274 22.56 3.90 -17.10
N LEU A 275 21.31 3.45 -16.92
CA LEU A 275 20.97 2.03 -17.09
C LEU A 275 20.80 1.67 -18.57
N SER A 276 21.48 0.60 -18.99
CA SER A 276 21.36 0.09 -20.36
C SER A 276 19.92 -0.38 -20.65
N GLU A 277 19.40 0.02 -21.81
CA GLU A 277 18.13 -0.46 -22.37
C GLU A 277 18.33 -1.77 -23.15
N ASN A 278 19.57 -2.12 -23.51
CA ASN A 278 19.90 -3.35 -24.24
C ASN A 278 19.79 -4.58 -23.35
N LYS A 279 19.33 -5.70 -23.94
CA LYS A 279 19.35 -6.99 -23.27
C LYS A 279 20.79 -7.40 -22.94
N PRO A 280 21.04 -8.04 -21.79
CA PRO A 280 22.37 -8.48 -21.44
C PRO A 280 22.82 -9.60 -22.39
N GLU A 281 23.99 -9.46 -23.01
CA GLU A 281 24.68 -10.56 -23.69
C GLU A 281 25.23 -11.57 -22.69
N VAL A 282 25.71 -11.04 -21.57
CA VAL A 282 26.17 -11.77 -20.39
C VAL A 282 25.54 -11.18 -19.14
N SER A 283 25.27 -12.04 -18.17
CA SER A 283 24.66 -11.66 -16.90
C SER A 283 25.59 -11.98 -15.73
N PRO A 284 25.77 -11.06 -14.77
CA PRO A 284 26.59 -11.32 -13.61
C PRO A 284 25.89 -12.33 -12.69
N VAL A 285 26.54 -13.45 -12.43
CA VAL A 285 26.13 -14.46 -11.46
C VAL A 285 27.17 -14.52 -10.36
N PHE A 286 26.72 -14.48 -9.12
CA PHE A 286 27.60 -14.67 -7.96
C PHE A 286 27.85 -16.17 -7.77
N VAL A 287 29.12 -16.56 -7.79
CA VAL A 287 29.60 -17.89 -7.41
C VAL A 287 30.49 -17.71 -6.19
N GLY A 288 29.88 -17.81 -5.01
CA GLY A 288 30.51 -17.35 -3.78
C GLY A 288 30.77 -15.83 -3.82
N VAL A 289 32.02 -15.43 -3.60
CA VAL A 289 32.44 -14.01 -3.63
C VAL A 289 32.86 -13.51 -5.02
N ILE A 290 32.94 -14.40 -6.01
CA ILE A 290 33.35 -14.07 -7.37
C ILE A 290 32.11 -13.77 -8.21
N VAL A 291 32.18 -12.71 -9.02
CA VAL A 291 31.18 -12.42 -10.04
C VAL A 291 31.64 -13.01 -11.36
N THR A 292 30.87 -13.95 -11.88
CA THR A 292 31.11 -14.57 -13.19
C THR A 292 30.10 -14.04 -14.20
N MET A 293 30.54 -13.76 -15.41
CA MET A 293 29.68 -13.35 -16.51
C MET A 293 29.17 -14.59 -17.27
N VAL A 294 27.87 -14.82 -17.25
CA VAL A 294 27.22 -16.01 -17.80
C VAL A 294 26.38 -15.65 -19.01
N ARG A 295 26.52 -16.39 -20.13
CA ARG A 295 25.64 -16.24 -21.30
C ARG A 295 24.36 -17.03 -21.11
N LEU A 296 23.30 -16.67 -21.84
CA LEU A 296 22.00 -17.36 -21.79
C LEU A 296 22.09 -18.88 -22.03
N GLN A 297 22.99 -19.31 -22.92
CA GLN A 297 23.21 -20.73 -23.24
C GLN A 297 23.97 -21.50 -22.14
N ASP A 298 24.63 -20.78 -21.24
CA ASP A 298 25.48 -21.33 -20.17
C ASP A 298 24.73 -21.34 -18.81
N ILE A 299 23.40 -21.11 -18.82
CA ILE A 299 22.57 -21.14 -17.61
C ILE A 299 22.37 -22.58 -17.13
N ASP A 300 22.63 -22.82 -15.85
CA ASP A 300 22.39 -24.10 -15.18
C ASP A 300 21.27 -24.03 -14.13
N ALA A 301 20.89 -25.20 -13.59
CA ALA A 301 19.87 -25.29 -12.56
C ALA A 301 20.33 -24.74 -11.19
N GLU A 302 21.63 -24.71 -10.91
CA GLU A 302 22.18 -24.23 -9.63
C GLU A 302 22.02 -22.70 -9.50
N MET A 303 21.95 -21.97 -10.62
CA MET A 303 21.67 -20.54 -10.63
C MET A 303 20.27 -20.15 -10.14
N PHE A 304 19.34 -21.12 -10.06
CA PHE A 304 17.96 -20.92 -9.58
C PHE A 304 17.78 -21.22 -8.09
N VAL A 305 18.82 -21.73 -7.43
CA VAL A 305 18.86 -21.90 -5.97
C VAL A 305 19.79 -20.86 -5.34
N LEU A 306 19.74 -20.75 -4.01
CA LEU A 306 20.65 -19.86 -3.29
C LEU A 306 22.07 -20.41 -3.34
N ASN A 307 23.02 -19.60 -3.80
CA ASN A 307 24.45 -19.92 -3.66
C ASN A 307 24.91 -19.69 -2.21
N GLN A 308 26.15 -20.09 -1.88
CA GLN A 308 26.68 -19.98 -0.51
C GLN A 308 26.63 -18.56 0.06
N CYS A 309 26.99 -17.54 -0.71
CA CYS A 309 26.96 -16.14 -0.26
C CYS A 309 25.53 -15.61 -0.09
N GLU A 310 24.63 -15.97 -0.99
CA GLU A 310 23.20 -15.66 -0.86
C GLU A 310 22.58 -16.34 0.35
N THR A 311 22.95 -17.60 0.63
CA THR A 311 22.53 -18.35 1.83
C THR A 311 22.98 -17.64 3.10
N VAL A 312 24.25 -17.20 3.20
CA VAL A 312 24.73 -16.43 4.36
C VAL A 312 23.92 -15.14 4.55
N LYS A 313 23.66 -14.38 3.48
CA LYS A 313 22.81 -13.18 3.55
C LYS A 313 21.41 -13.48 4.07
N MET A 314 20.78 -14.55 3.58
CA MET A 314 19.44 -14.96 4.00
C MET A 314 19.42 -15.45 5.46
N ILE A 315 20.50 -16.08 5.93
CA ILE A 315 20.68 -16.46 7.33
C ILE A 315 20.76 -15.21 8.21
N ASP A 316 21.56 -14.21 7.84
CA ASP A 316 21.71 -12.97 8.61
C ASP A 316 20.39 -12.19 8.70
N VAL A 317 19.64 -12.13 7.59
CA VAL A 317 18.28 -11.57 7.58
C VAL A 317 17.38 -12.33 8.55
N LYS A 318 17.35 -13.67 8.49
CA LYS A 318 16.53 -14.51 9.38
C LYS A 318 16.93 -14.35 10.85
N LYS A 319 18.22 -14.22 11.17
CA LYS A 319 18.70 -13.90 12.53
C LYS A 319 18.12 -12.58 13.04
N VAL A 320 18.14 -11.53 12.22
CA VAL A 320 17.52 -10.24 12.58
C VAL A 320 16.02 -10.41 12.85
N LEU A 321 15.31 -11.15 12.01
CA LEU A 321 13.87 -11.41 12.16
C LEU A 321 13.55 -12.22 13.43
N ILE A 322 14.35 -13.25 13.74
CA ILE A 322 14.28 -14.00 15.00
C ILE A 322 14.46 -13.06 16.19
N GLY A 323 15.48 -12.20 16.14
CA GLY A 323 15.74 -11.20 17.17
C GLY A 323 14.54 -10.29 17.42
N ARG A 324 13.91 -9.78 16.35
CA ARG A 324 12.71 -8.95 16.46
C ARG A 324 11.54 -9.68 17.12
N LEU A 325 11.36 -10.98 16.86
CA LEU A 325 10.30 -11.77 17.49
C LEU A 325 10.53 -12.02 18.99
N LEU A 326 11.80 -12.09 19.42
CA LEU A 326 12.16 -12.25 20.84
C LEU A 326 11.91 -10.98 21.64
N CYS A 327 12.16 -9.81 21.04
CA CYS A 327 12.06 -8.49 21.68
C CYS A 327 10.66 -8.16 22.23
N ASP A 328 9.64 -8.93 21.86
CA ASP A 328 8.30 -8.80 22.45
C ASP A 328 8.22 -9.37 23.89
N SER A 329 9.27 -10.03 24.38
CA SER A 329 9.38 -10.56 25.74
C SER A 329 10.35 -9.69 26.54
N GLU A 330 10.00 -9.38 27.79
CA GLU A 330 10.77 -8.47 28.65
C GLU A 330 12.24 -8.92 28.81
N GLU A 331 12.48 -10.24 28.84
CA GLU A 331 13.81 -10.83 29.02
C GLU A 331 14.78 -10.50 27.86
N PHE A 332 14.23 -10.16 26.70
CA PHE A 332 14.99 -9.89 25.47
C PHE A 332 14.81 -8.46 24.94
N GLU A 333 14.17 -7.56 25.69
CA GLU A 333 13.93 -6.18 25.26
C GLU A 333 15.25 -5.45 24.91
N TRP A 334 16.35 -5.78 25.58
CA TRP A 334 17.67 -5.23 25.31
C TRP A 334 18.15 -5.44 23.86
N LEU A 335 17.66 -6.48 23.17
CA LEU A 335 17.99 -6.73 21.75
C LEU A 335 17.44 -5.62 20.84
N ASN A 336 16.34 -4.93 21.21
CA ASN A 336 15.78 -3.84 20.39
C ASN A 336 16.82 -2.74 20.12
N ARG A 337 17.69 -2.44 21.09
CA ARG A 337 18.73 -1.42 20.95
C ARG A 337 19.89 -1.87 20.04
N LYS A 338 20.07 -3.18 19.83
CA LYS A 338 21.16 -3.76 19.04
C LYS A 338 20.69 -4.30 17.67
N LEU A 339 19.38 -4.33 17.42
CA LEU A 339 18.80 -4.79 16.17
C LEU A 339 18.43 -3.60 15.27
N PRO A 340 18.66 -3.70 13.95
CA PRO A 340 18.19 -2.67 13.04
C PRO A 340 16.65 -2.69 12.98
N GLN A 341 16.03 -1.52 13.12
CA GLN A 341 14.58 -1.38 12.96
C GLN A 341 14.14 -1.67 11.52
N HIS A 342 14.94 -1.25 10.54
CA HIS A 342 14.78 -1.51 9.12
C HIS A 342 16.02 -2.22 8.59
N ILE A 343 15.85 -3.32 7.83
CA ILE A 343 16.99 -3.99 7.21
C ILE A 343 17.43 -3.13 6.02
N PRO A 344 18.63 -2.53 6.04
CA PRO A 344 19.05 -1.60 5.01
C PRO A 344 19.29 -2.34 3.69
N HIS A 345 18.93 -1.70 2.59
CA HIS A 345 19.24 -2.14 1.23
C HIS A 345 19.53 -0.92 0.35
N ARG A 346 20.06 -1.17 -0.85
CA ARG A 346 20.52 -0.13 -1.79
C ARG A 346 19.53 1.02 -2.03
N TYR A 347 18.23 0.72 -1.98
CA TYR A 347 17.16 1.65 -2.35
C TYR A 347 16.27 2.07 -1.18
N SER A 348 16.65 1.85 0.08
CA SER A 348 15.79 2.13 1.25
C SER A 348 15.21 3.54 1.23
N ASP A 349 16.03 4.56 1.04
CA ASP A 349 15.57 5.96 0.99
C ASP A 349 14.57 6.22 -0.13
N ARG A 350 14.79 5.62 -1.31
CA ARG A 350 13.90 5.80 -2.47
C ARG A 350 12.59 5.04 -2.30
N MET A 351 12.64 3.83 -1.75
CA MET A 351 11.46 3.00 -1.47
C MET A 351 10.62 3.54 -0.31
N SER A 352 11.20 4.41 0.53
CA SER A 352 10.47 5.17 1.54
C SER A 352 9.57 6.26 0.95
N LYS A 353 9.78 6.68 -0.30
CA LYS A 353 9.00 7.77 -0.91
C LYS A 353 7.56 7.35 -1.15
N LYS A 354 6.64 8.25 -0.83
CA LYS A 354 5.20 8.09 -1.07
C LYS A 354 4.91 8.07 -2.58
N GLN A 355 4.07 7.14 -3.01
CA GLN A 355 3.51 7.03 -4.35
C GLN A 355 2.01 7.28 -4.34
N GLN A 356 1.52 7.87 -5.42
CA GLN A 356 0.11 7.95 -5.73
C GLN A 356 -0.28 6.76 -6.62
N VAL A 357 -1.47 6.23 -6.36
CA VAL A 357 -2.07 5.12 -7.12
C VAL A 357 -3.34 5.63 -7.77
N PHE A 358 -3.49 5.35 -9.06
CA PHE A 358 -4.60 5.82 -9.88
C PHE A 358 -5.42 4.63 -10.36
N THR A 359 -6.73 4.65 -10.14
CA THR A 359 -7.62 3.63 -10.69
C THR A 359 -7.87 3.87 -12.16
N LEU A 360 -7.61 2.84 -12.96
CA LEU A 360 -7.93 2.83 -14.39
C LEU A 360 -9.39 2.47 -14.62
N LYS A 361 -9.85 2.70 -15.85
CA LYS A 361 -11.22 2.42 -16.24
C LYS A 361 -11.48 0.90 -16.14
N ILE A 362 -12.53 0.52 -15.43
CA ILE A 362 -12.97 -0.88 -15.35
C ILE A 362 -13.36 -1.41 -16.73
N MET A 363 -12.97 -2.66 -16.99
CA MET A 363 -13.29 -3.41 -18.20
C MET A 363 -14.30 -4.49 -17.89
N PHE A 364 -15.40 -4.54 -18.66
CA PHE A 364 -16.48 -5.52 -18.49
C PHE A 364 -16.14 -6.82 -19.22
N LYS A 365 -15.02 -7.42 -18.82
CA LYS A 365 -14.36 -8.53 -19.49
C LYS A 365 -13.93 -9.56 -18.46
N ASP A 366 -14.09 -10.82 -18.82
CA ASP A 366 -13.79 -11.96 -17.98
C ASP A 366 -12.44 -12.55 -18.40
N GLU A 367 -11.39 -12.35 -17.58
CA GLU A 367 -10.05 -12.85 -17.92
C GLU A 367 -9.99 -14.38 -18.05
N SER A 368 -11.01 -15.13 -17.60
CA SER A 368 -11.04 -16.58 -17.81
C SER A 368 -11.23 -16.95 -19.29
N LYS A 369 -11.69 -16.00 -20.12
CA LYS A 369 -11.89 -16.17 -21.56
C LYS A 369 -10.72 -15.56 -22.33
N ASN A 370 -10.17 -16.34 -23.26
CA ASN A 370 -9.03 -15.90 -24.08
C ASN A 370 -9.35 -14.68 -24.96
N GLU A 371 -10.55 -14.61 -25.51
CA GLU A 371 -11.01 -13.45 -26.30
C GLU A 371 -11.05 -12.18 -25.45
N ASP A 372 -11.60 -12.28 -24.24
CA ASP A 372 -11.65 -11.16 -23.31
C ASP A 372 -10.25 -10.74 -22.86
N CYS A 373 -9.29 -11.66 -22.70
CA CYS A 373 -7.89 -11.30 -22.46
C CYS A 373 -7.28 -10.48 -23.60
N LEU A 374 -7.55 -10.84 -24.87
CA LEU A 374 -7.12 -10.05 -26.03
C LEU A 374 -7.77 -8.65 -26.01
N ASN A 375 -9.04 -8.60 -25.64
CA ASN A 375 -9.78 -7.35 -25.54
C ASN A 375 -9.32 -6.50 -24.35
N ILE A 376 -8.91 -7.10 -23.23
CA ILE A 376 -8.30 -6.39 -22.08
C ILE A 376 -6.98 -5.75 -22.51
N MET A 377 -6.11 -6.50 -23.18
CA MET A 377 -4.84 -5.98 -23.69
C MET A 377 -5.05 -4.86 -24.73
N SER A 378 -6.06 -4.99 -25.60
CA SER A 378 -6.42 -3.95 -26.56
C SER A 378 -6.95 -2.68 -25.88
N ASP A 379 -7.81 -2.81 -24.86
CA ASP A 379 -8.29 -1.66 -24.09
C ASP A 379 -7.18 -0.97 -23.30
N TYR A 380 -6.16 -1.71 -22.84
CA TYR A 380 -4.99 -1.11 -22.23
C TYR A 380 -4.18 -0.30 -23.22
N GLU A 381 -3.88 -0.83 -24.41
CA GLU A 381 -3.21 -0.07 -25.49
C GLU A 381 -3.96 1.24 -25.78
N ASP A 382 -5.28 1.19 -25.92
CA ASP A 382 -6.09 2.36 -26.20
C ASP A 382 -6.01 3.40 -25.07
N GLN A 383 -6.11 2.94 -23.82
CA GLN A 383 -6.03 3.81 -22.65
C GLN A 383 -4.65 4.46 -22.50
N ILE A 384 -3.56 3.69 -22.62
CA ILE A 384 -2.21 4.24 -22.44
C ILE A 384 -1.85 5.17 -23.60
N ILE A 385 -2.21 4.87 -24.84
CA ILE A 385 -2.00 5.77 -25.97
C ILE A 385 -2.76 7.09 -25.74
N GLU A 386 -4.03 7.04 -25.34
CA GLU A 386 -4.82 8.23 -25.04
C GLU A 386 -4.15 9.08 -23.94
N LEU A 387 -3.69 8.44 -22.86
CA LEU A 387 -3.09 9.11 -21.71
C LEU A 387 -1.75 9.77 -22.05
N TYR A 388 -0.85 9.07 -22.75
CA TYR A 388 0.46 9.62 -23.12
C TYR A 388 0.32 10.72 -24.19
N THR A 389 -0.58 10.54 -25.16
CA THR A 389 -0.89 11.59 -26.16
C THR A 389 -1.40 12.85 -25.48
N LYS A 390 -2.24 12.73 -24.43
CA LYS A 390 -2.69 13.89 -23.64
C LYS A 390 -1.59 14.52 -22.78
N ALA A 391 -0.63 13.73 -22.33
CA ALA A 391 0.47 14.22 -21.50
C ALA A 391 1.52 14.98 -22.32
N TYR A 392 1.91 14.42 -23.48
CA TYR A 392 3.07 14.85 -24.28
C TYR A 392 2.73 15.31 -25.72
N GLY A 393 1.51 15.11 -26.20
CA GLY A 393 1.11 15.40 -27.58
C GLY A 393 1.42 14.29 -28.58
N ASN A 394 2.16 13.25 -28.18
CA ASN A 394 2.55 12.09 -29.00
C ASN A 394 2.73 10.83 -28.14
N THR A 395 3.20 9.72 -28.75
CA THR A 395 3.47 8.45 -28.06
C THR A 395 4.95 8.16 -27.82
N ASP A 396 5.88 9.07 -28.15
CA ASP A 396 7.32 8.78 -28.13
C ASP A 396 7.81 8.24 -26.76
N MET A 397 7.29 8.81 -25.67
CA MET A 397 7.60 8.37 -24.31
C MET A 397 7.06 6.96 -24.01
N LEU A 398 5.89 6.63 -24.56
CA LEU A 398 5.30 5.29 -24.47
C LEU A 398 6.05 4.29 -25.34
N ASP A 399 6.44 4.68 -26.56
CA ASP A 399 7.23 3.86 -27.49
C ASP A 399 8.61 3.53 -26.87
N ARG A 400 9.22 4.50 -26.20
CA ARG A 400 10.51 4.35 -25.53
C ARG A 400 10.43 3.46 -24.28
N HIS A 401 9.51 3.75 -23.37
CA HIS A 401 9.50 3.11 -22.06
C HIS A 401 8.54 1.92 -21.99
N GLY A 402 7.42 1.93 -22.71
CA GLY A 402 6.34 0.97 -22.49
C GLY A 402 5.80 0.99 -21.05
N VAL A 403 4.97 0.01 -20.73
CA VAL A 403 4.28 -0.14 -19.43
C VAL A 403 4.43 -1.58 -18.97
N VAL A 404 4.99 -1.74 -17.77
CA VAL A 404 5.03 -3.06 -17.11
C VAL A 404 3.61 -3.43 -16.67
N LEU A 405 3.19 -4.64 -16.99
CA LEU A 405 1.90 -5.18 -16.54
C LEU A 405 2.12 -6.21 -15.43
N GLY A 406 1.42 -6.04 -14.32
CA GLY A 406 1.40 -6.94 -13.19
C GLY A 406 0.03 -7.57 -12.96
N GLY A 407 0.01 -8.76 -12.38
CA GLY A 407 -1.18 -9.43 -11.90
C GLY A 407 -0.82 -10.65 -11.07
N ASP A 408 -1.82 -11.37 -10.59
CA ASP A 408 -1.60 -12.69 -9.98
C ASP A 408 -1.03 -13.67 -11.03
N MET A 409 -0.73 -14.90 -10.60
CA MET A 409 -0.14 -15.90 -11.49
C MET A 409 -1.03 -16.21 -12.72
N LEU A 410 -2.36 -16.28 -12.53
CA LEU A 410 -3.28 -16.60 -13.61
C LEU A 410 -3.46 -15.43 -14.58
N THR A 411 -3.65 -14.21 -14.06
CA THR A 411 -3.69 -12.98 -14.86
C THR A 411 -2.41 -12.85 -15.68
N ARG A 412 -1.24 -13.05 -15.07
CA ARG A 412 0.05 -13.00 -15.78
C ARG A 412 0.12 -14.01 -16.92
N GLU A 413 -0.23 -15.27 -16.66
CA GLU A 413 -0.23 -16.35 -17.66
C GLU A 413 -1.16 -16.01 -18.84
N ARG A 414 -2.38 -15.57 -18.53
CA ARG A 414 -3.44 -15.25 -19.51
C ARG A 414 -3.09 -14.05 -20.38
N LEU A 415 -2.61 -12.95 -19.78
CA LEU A 415 -2.23 -11.75 -20.53
C LEU A 415 -0.95 -11.97 -21.35
N GLN A 416 0.00 -12.77 -20.86
CA GLN A 416 1.16 -13.16 -21.65
C GLN A 416 0.75 -14.04 -22.85
N ASN A 417 -0.20 -14.96 -22.66
CA ASN A 417 -0.74 -15.77 -23.75
C ASN A 417 -1.45 -14.92 -24.80
N ALA A 418 -2.25 -13.93 -24.38
CA ALA A 418 -2.89 -12.96 -25.29
C ALA A 418 -1.85 -12.21 -26.14
N LYS A 419 -0.71 -11.82 -25.53
CA LYS A 419 0.42 -11.22 -26.25
C LYS A 419 1.06 -12.19 -27.24
N ASN A 420 1.28 -13.44 -26.85
CA ASN A 420 1.88 -14.47 -27.70
C ASN A 420 1.01 -14.75 -28.94
N ILE A 421 -0.33 -14.78 -28.79
CA ILE A 421 -1.26 -14.96 -29.91
C ILE A 421 -1.07 -13.89 -30.99
N ARG A 422 -0.74 -12.65 -30.59
CA ARG A 422 -0.56 -11.52 -31.52
C ARG A 422 0.90 -11.19 -31.84
N HIS A 423 1.86 -12.07 -31.54
CA HIS A 423 3.28 -11.77 -31.72
C HIS A 423 3.68 -11.44 -33.19
N LEU A 424 2.94 -11.96 -34.18
CA LEU A 424 3.14 -11.68 -35.62
C LEU A 424 2.28 -10.54 -36.17
N ALA A 425 1.52 -9.83 -35.34
CA ALA A 425 0.76 -8.68 -35.81
C ALA A 425 1.70 -7.64 -36.45
N LEU A 426 1.23 -6.92 -37.47
CA LEU A 426 2.07 -6.04 -38.29
C LEU A 426 2.56 -4.80 -37.52
N THR A 427 1.73 -4.27 -36.62
CA THR A 427 2.01 -3.03 -35.88
C THR A 427 2.46 -3.31 -34.43
N PRO A 428 3.30 -2.44 -33.83
CA PRO A 428 3.66 -2.53 -32.40
C PRO A 428 2.43 -2.62 -31.48
N ARG A 429 1.41 -1.77 -31.71
CA ARG A 429 0.12 -1.83 -31.01
C ARG A 429 -0.58 -3.17 -31.18
N GLY A 430 -0.61 -3.71 -32.41
CA GLY A 430 -1.20 -5.02 -32.69
C GLY A 430 -0.50 -6.16 -31.94
N ARG A 431 0.81 -6.07 -31.76
CA ARG A 431 1.64 -7.01 -30.96
C ARG A 431 1.57 -6.76 -29.45
N PHE A 432 0.78 -5.78 -29.02
CA PHE A 432 0.76 -5.26 -27.65
C PHE A 432 2.16 -4.87 -27.15
N GLN A 433 3.00 -4.30 -28.01
CA GLN A 433 4.43 -4.12 -27.75
C GLN A 433 4.69 -3.19 -26.55
N HIS A 434 3.84 -2.18 -26.33
CA HIS A 434 3.94 -1.27 -25.20
C HIS A 434 3.68 -1.96 -23.86
N LEU A 435 2.91 -3.04 -23.85
CA LEU A 435 2.54 -3.79 -22.65
C LEU A 435 3.57 -4.90 -22.38
N ALA A 436 4.74 -4.53 -21.89
CA ALA A 436 5.83 -5.46 -21.59
C ALA A 436 6.79 -4.96 -20.50
N PRO A 437 7.34 -5.87 -19.68
CA PRO A 437 6.97 -7.28 -19.56
C PRO A 437 5.64 -7.48 -18.79
N VAL A 438 5.08 -8.69 -18.87
CA VAL A 438 3.96 -9.14 -18.03
C VAL A 438 4.52 -9.99 -16.88
N THR A 439 4.35 -9.51 -15.65
CA THR A 439 5.03 -9.98 -14.44
C THR A 439 4.05 -10.51 -13.39
N CYS A 440 4.45 -11.55 -12.65
CA CYS A 440 3.68 -12.09 -11.55
C CYS A 440 3.96 -11.30 -10.26
N GLU A 441 2.91 -10.94 -9.52
CA GLU A 441 3.01 -10.16 -8.28
C GLU A 441 3.11 -11.06 -7.03
N LEU A 442 3.54 -10.48 -5.90
CA LEU A 442 4.10 -11.24 -4.78
C LEU A 442 3.11 -11.66 -3.69
N TRP A 443 2.00 -10.95 -3.49
CA TRP A 443 1.11 -11.24 -2.37
C TRP A 443 0.44 -12.60 -2.53
N HIS A 444 -0.04 -12.92 -3.73
CA HIS A 444 -0.61 -14.24 -4.04
C HIS A 444 0.43 -15.37 -3.94
N VAL A 445 1.69 -15.12 -4.30
CA VAL A 445 2.80 -16.08 -4.09
C VAL A 445 2.95 -16.39 -2.59
N LYS A 446 2.95 -15.35 -1.74
CA LYS A 446 3.01 -15.49 -0.28
C LYS A 446 1.79 -16.23 0.28
N GLN A 447 0.60 -15.97 -0.26
CA GLN A 447 -0.63 -16.65 0.11
C GLN A 447 -0.59 -18.14 -0.23
N ASP A 448 -0.11 -18.52 -1.43
CA ASP A 448 0.03 -19.92 -1.82
C ASP A 448 1.12 -20.62 -1.01
N LEU A 449 2.23 -19.94 -0.69
CA LEU A 449 3.27 -20.47 0.19
C LEU A 449 2.70 -20.85 1.56
N LEU A 450 1.87 -19.97 2.17
CA LEU A 450 1.18 -20.28 3.42
C LEU A 450 0.19 -21.45 3.26
N ALA A 451 -0.52 -21.53 2.13
CA ALA A 451 -1.40 -22.66 1.83
C ALA A 451 -0.62 -23.99 1.74
N LYS A 452 0.59 -24.00 1.17
CA LYS A 452 1.46 -25.19 1.17
C LYS A 452 1.95 -25.54 2.57
N ALA A 453 2.29 -24.54 3.40
CA ALA A 453 2.66 -24.79 4.80
C ALA A 453 1.52 -25.50 5.56
N TYR A 454 0.28 -25.03 5.41
CA TYR A 454 -0.89 -25.67 6.01
C TYR A 454 -1.17 -27.05 5.43
N LYS A 455 -1.04 -27.24 4.11
CA LYS A 455 -1.16 -28.57 3.49
C LYS A 455 -0.16 -29.56 4.08
N ALA A 456 1.07 -29.11 4.38
CA ALA A 456 2.12 -29.96 4.92
C ALA A 456 2.01 -30.21 6.42
N LEU A 457 1.53 -29.24 7.22
CA LEU A 457 1.67 -29.23 8.69
C LEU A 457 0.35 -29.18 9.47
N TYR A 458 -0.79 -28.96 8.80
CA TYR A 458 -2.12 -28.81 9.41
C TYR A 458 -3.02 -30.00 9.03
N LYS A 459 -2.94 -31.08 9.81
CA LYS A 459 -3.75 -32.29 9.63
C LYS A 459 -4.82 -32.40 10.71
N GLN A 460 -6.08 -32.56 10.33
CA GLN A 460 -7.20 -32.59 11.29
C GLN A 460 -7.13 -33.80 12.22
N GLU A 461 -6.69 -34.94 11.70
CA GLU A 461 -6.44 -36.18 12.43
C GLU A 461 -5.36 -36.02 13.53
N SER A 462 -4.56 -34.95 13.49
CA SER A 462 -3.54 -34.68 14.50
C SER A 462 -4.09 -33.98 15.77
N LEU A 463 -5.41 -33.82 15.91
CA LEU A 463 -6.06 -33.22 17.08
C LEU A 463 -5.64 -33.87 18.40
N GLY A 464 -5.60 -35.21 18.44
CA GLY A 464 -5.21 -35.98 19.62
C GLY A 464 -3.70 -35.91 19.92
N GLN A 465 -2.92 -35.26 19.07
CA GLN A 465 -1.46 -35.23 19.13
C GLN A 465 -1.01 -33.87 19.66
N CYS A 466 -0.70 -33.85 20.96
CA CYS A 466 -0.32 -32.65 21.67
C CYS A 466 0.83 -31.92 20.98
N GLY A 467 0.70 -30.59 20.84
CA GLY A 467 1.72 -29.73 20.25
C GLY A 467 1.76 -29.66 18.72
N THR A 468 0.90 -30.37 18.00
CA THR A 468 0.74 -30.16 16.54
C THR A 468 0.02 -28.85 16.25
N LEU A 469 0.16 -28.30 15.04
CA LEU A 469 -0.47 -27.04 14.64
C LEU A 469 -2.01 -27.11 14.74
N PHE A 470 -2.63 -28.25 14.40
CA PHE A 470 -4.08 -28.42 14.52
C PHE A 470 -4.52 -28.52 15.98
N HIS A 471 -3.76 -29.23 16.81
CA HIS A 471 -4.00 -29.28 18.25
C HIS A 471 -3.91 -27.89 18.89
N LEU A 472 -2.83 -27.14 18.61
CA LEU A 472 -2.62 -25.79 19.12
C LEU A 472 -3.71 -24.83 18.66
N LYS A 473 -4.10 -24.88 17.38
CA LYS A 473 -5.25 -24.13 16.86
C LYS A 473 -6.51 -24.34 17.69
N THR A 474 -6.77 -25.58 18.09
CA THR A 474 -7.98 -25.97 18.83
C THR A 474 -7.93 -25.47 20.28
N VAL A 475 -6.82 -25.70 20.97
CA VAL A 475 -6.63 -25.26 22.37
C VAL A 475 -6.65 -23.73 22.48
N LEU A 476 -6.05 -23.04 21.50
CA LEU A 476 -6.04 -21.57 21.42
C LEU A 476 -7.35 -20.97 20.85
N ARG A 477 -8.35 -21.80 20.53
CA ARG A 477 -9.64 -21.40 19.97
C ARG A 477 -9.54 -20.52 18.71
N ARG A 478 -8.53 -20.75 17.88
CA ARG A 478 -8.28 -20.02 16.62
C ARG A 478 -9.15 -20.60 15.48
N THR A 479 -10.46 -20.62 15.67
CA THR A 479 -11.44 -21.28 14.77
C THR A 479 -11.40 -20.77 13.33
N ASN A 480 -11.10 -19.48 13.15
CA ASN A 480 -10.96 -18.82 11.85
C ASN A 480 -9.81 -19.35 10.99
N ALA A 481 -8.78 -19.95 11.59
CA ALA A 481 -7.74 -20.70 10.87
C ALA A 481 -8.25 -22.12 10.58
N ASN A 482 -9.15 -22.25 9.61
CA ASN A 482 -9.91 -23.46 9.33
C ASN A 482 -9.21 -24.44 8.36
N GLY A 483 -8.04 -24.11 7.82
CA GLY A 483 -7.29 -24.88 6.83
C GLY A 483 -7.46 -24.34 5.39
N ASN A 484 -8.52 -23.56 5.12
CA ASN A 484 -8.69 -22.87 3.85
C ASN A 484 -8.03 -21.49 3.90
N VAL A 485 -6.71 -21.47 3.71
CA VAL A 485 -5.87 -20.27 3.79
C VAL A 485 -6.37 -19.14 2.90
N LYS A 486 -6.86 -19.44 1.69
CA LYS A 486 -7.30 -18.39 0.76
C LYS A 486 -8.52 -17.63 1.27
N SER A 487 -9.45 -18.30 1.94
CA SER A 487 -10.66 -17.67 2.47
C SER A 487 -10.41 -16.79 3.70
N ASN A 488 -9.35 -17.06 4.48
CA ASN A 488 -9.05 -16.30 5.68
C ASN A 488 -7.53 -16.20 5.92
N TYR A 489 -6.81 -15.61 4.96
CA TYR A 489 -5.34 -15.56 4.97
C TYR A 489 -4.78 -15.06 6.29
N LYS A 490 -5.35 -13.96 6.81
CA LYS A 490 -4.84 -13.32 8.01
C LYS A 490 -4.93 -14.20 9.25
N ALA A 491 -6.04 -14.91 9.45
CA ALA A 491 -6.19 -15.80 10.60
C ALA A 491 -5.17 -16.96 10.60
N HIS A 492 -4.84 -17.48 9.42
CA HIS A 492 -3.85 -18.54 9.25
C HIS A 492 -2.43 -18.00 9.45
N GLU A 493 -2.13 -16.82 8.89
CA GLU A 493 -0.85 -16.15 9.09
C GLU A 493 -0.61 -15.91 10.59
N GLU A 494 -1.58 -15.34 11.30
CA GLU A 494 -1.46 -15.04 12.73
C GLU A 494 -1.25 -16.27 13.61
N LEU A 495 -1.97 -17.37 13.32
CA LEU A 495 -1.79 -18.62 14.05
C LEU A 495 -0.37 -19.16 13.82
N LEU A 496 0.09 -19.23 12.57
CA LEU A 496 1.44 -19.74 12.28
C LEU A 496 2.51 -18.87 12.94
N LEU A 497 2.41 -17.55 12.83
CA LEU A 497 3.36 -16.60 13.44
C LEU A 497 3.39 -16.71 14.97
N LEU A 498 2.23 -16.91 15.62
CA LEU A 498 2.16 -17.15 17.05
C LEU A 498 2.93 -18.41 17.46
N ILE A 499 2.73 -19.52 16.73
CA ILE A 499 3.41 -20.78 17.03
C ILE A 499 4.91 -20.68 16.77
N VAL A 500 5.32 -20.01 15.68
CA VAL A 500 6.74 -19.76 15.37
C VAL A 500 7.39 -18.93 16.48
N LYS A 501 6.70 -17.89 16.97
CA LYS A 501 7.17 -17.08 18.09
C LYS A 501 7.31 -17.90 19.38
N ALA A 502 6.34 -18.77 19.68
CA ALA A 502 6.42 -19.67 20.83
C ALA A 502 7.64 -20.61 20.73
N LEU A 503 7.88 -21.20 19.55
CA LEU A 503 9.02 -22.07 19.30
C LEU A 503 10.36 -21.33 19.41
N ILE A 504 10.46 -20.11 18.90
CA ILE A 504 11.67 -19.28 19.04
C ILE A 504 11.94 -18.95 20.50
N ARG A 505 10.90 -18.66 21.32
CA ARG A 505 11.07 -18.45 22.76
C ARG A 505 11.62 -19.70 23.45
N ILE A 506 11.09 -20.88 23.12
CA ILE A 506 11.59 -22.16 23.66
C ILE A 506 13.02 -22.45 23.20
N ALA A 507 13.38 -22.09 21.96
CA ALA A 507 14.75 -22.23 21.49
C ALA A 507 15.72 -21.37 22.32
N ALA A 508 15.25 -20.25 22.85
CA ALA A 508 16.01 -19.34 23.70
C ALA A 508 16.02 -19.70 25.20
N ASP A 509 15.26 -20.72 25.66
CA ASP A 509 15.13 -21.06 27.09
C ASP A 509 16.48 -21.39 27.77
N ASP A 510 17.47 -21.92 27.03
CA ASP A 510 18.78 -22.30 27.57
C ASP A 510 19.81 -21.16 27.53
N LEU A 511 19.41 -19.97 27.09
CA LEU A 511 20.30 -18.80 27.02
C LEU A 511 20.26 -18.01 28.32
N PRO A 512 21.42 -17.64 28.90
CA PRO A 512 21.45 -16.76 30.07
C PRO A 512 20.80 -15.41 29.75
N HIS A 513 19.89 -14.91 30.60
CA HIS A 513 19.09 -13.70 30.34
C HIS A 513 19.83 -12.35 30.58
N SER A 514 21.16 -12.29 30.43
CA SER A 514 21.95 -11.10 30.78
C SER A 514 22.10 -10.10 29.62
N SER A 515 21.93 -8.80 29.90
CA SER A 515 22.13 -7.68 28.96
C SER A 515 23.58 -7.51 28.46
N GLU A 516 24.55 -8.16 29.11
CA GLU A 516 25.96 -8.20 28.74
C GLU A 516 26.24 -9.09 27.51
N GLN A 517 25.28 -9.90 27.07
CA GLN A 517 25.49 -10.79 25.93
C GLN A 517 25.63 -10.07 24.58
N ASN A 518 26.45 -10.67 23.73
CA ASN A 518 26.58 -10.29 22.34
C ASN A 518 25.35 -10.78 21.56
N ARG A 519 24.71 -9.86 20.81
CA ARG A 519 23.60 -10.12 19.90
C ARG A 519 23.90 -11.33 19.00
N GLU A 520 25.10 -11.38 18.44
CA GLU A 520 25.47 -12.42 17.47
C GLU A 520 25.52 -13.81 18.10
N THR A 521 25.97 -13.90 19.35
CA THR A 521 26.03 -15.16 20.10
C THR A 521 24.63 -15.71 20.37
N VAL A 522 23.72 -14.85 20.83
CA VAL A 522 22.30 -15.22 21.09
C VAL A 522 21.63 -15.72 19.82
N LEU A 523 21.72 -14.94 18.73
CA LEU A 523 21.05 -15.27 17.48
C LEU A 523 21.66 -16.51 16.83
N SER A 524 22.99 -16.66 16.87
CA SER A 524 23.67 -17.85 16.34
C SER A 524 23.35 -19.11 17.13
N HIS A 525 23.22 -19.02 18.47
CA HIS A 525 22.80 -20.15 19.28
C HIS A 525 21.38 -20.62 18.91
N ILE A 526 20.43 -19.70 18.85
CA ILE A 526 19.04 -20.01 18.49
C ILE A 526 18.97 -20.56 17.08
N PHE A 527 19.68 -19.92 16.13
CA PHE A 527 19.74 -20.38 14.75
C PHE A 527 20.32 -21.79 14.66
N SER A 528 21.41 -22.09 15.38
CA SER A 528 21.99 -23.43 15.46
C SER A 528 21.05 -24.46 16.11
N LYS A 529 20.20 -24.07 17.06
CA LYS A 529 19.23 -25.01 17.66
C LYS A 529 18.10 -25.37 16.69
N ILE A 530 17.70 -24.43 15.84
CA ILE A 530 16.67 -24.61 14.80
C ILE A 530 17.25 -25.36 13.57
N TYR A 531 18.43 -24.94 13.11
CA TYR A 531 19.01 -25.36 11.82
C TYR A 531 20.26 -26.23 11.93
N GLY A 532 20.79 -26.49 13.12
CA GLY A 532 22.09 -27.14 13.34
C GLY A 532 22.21 -28.59 12.85
N LEU A 533 23.48 -29.03 12.83
CA LEU A 533 24.06 -30.19 12.15
C LEU A 533 23.71 -31.57 12.74
N ASN A 534 22.91 -31.68 13.80
CA ASN A 534 22.38 -32.98 14.25
C ASN A 534 21.26 -33.43 13.29
N CYS A 535 21.66 -33.76 12.07
CA CYS A 535 20.85 -34.07 10.90
C CYS A 535 20.44 -35.55 10.86
N SER A 536 19.99 -36.12 11.98
CA SER A 536 19.33 -37.42 11.88
C SER A 536 17.88 -37.19 11.45
N ASN A 537 17.49 -37.75 10.31
CA ASN A 537 16.10 -37.83 9.86
C ASN A 537 15.24 -38.75 10.77
N ASP A 538 15.80 -39.28 11.86
CA ASP A 538 15.14 -40.28 12.69
C ASP A 538 14.28 -39.64 13.80
N ASP A 539 14.35 -38.31 14.00
CA ASP A 539 13.47 -37.58 14.90
C ASP A 539 12.45 -36.72 14.12
N PHE A 540 11.27 -37.30 13.88
CA PHE A 540 10.23 -36.70 13.06
C PHE A 540 9.47 -35.57 13.78
N ILE A 541 9.44 -35.55 15.12
CA ILE A 541 8.82 -34.44 15.87
C ILE A 541 9.74 -33.21 15.84
N TYR A 542 11.05 -33.39 16.01
CA TYR A 542 12.03 -32.32 15.83
C TYR A 542 11.92 -31.72 14.43
N ASN A 543 11.87 -32.59 13.40
CA ASN A 543 11.72 -32.19 12.01
C ASN A 543 10.40 -31.42 11.78
N TYR A 544 9.31 -31.84 12.40
CA TYR A 544 8.02 -31.14 12.32
C TYR A 544 8.13 -29.69 12.81
N TYR A 545 8.77 -29.46 13.96
CA TYR A 545 8.93 -28.11 14.51
C TYR A 545 9.93 -27.26 13.72
N CYS A 546 11.03 -27.86 13.24
CA CYS A 546 11.96 -27.17 12.34
C CYS A 546 11.26 -26.73 11.05
N ASN A 547 10.36 -27.56 10.51
CA ASN A 547 9.55 -27.19 9.36
C ASN A 547 8.60 -26.02 9.69
N LEU A 548 7.87 -26.06 10.82
CA LEU A 548 7.00 -24.95 11.23
C LEU A 548 7.74 -23.61 11.27
N ILE A 549 8.92 -23.60 11.90
CA ILE A 549 9.77 -22.41 11.98
C ILE A 549 10.26 -21.98 10.61
N THR A 550 10.70 -22.93 9.78
CA THR A 550 11.23 -22.65 8.44
C THR A 550 10.19 -22.03 7.51
N TRP A 551 8.98 -22.60 7.45
CA TRP A 551 7.86 -22.01 6.71
C TRP A 551 7.45 -20.65 7.28
N GLY A 552 7.37 -20.53 8.61
CA GLY A 552 7.01 -19.29 9.29
C GLY A 552 8.00 -18.15 9.04
N LEU A 553 9.29 -18.41 9.21
CA LEU A 553 10.36 -17.44 8.96
C LEU A 553 10.40 -17.00 7.51
N GLN A 554 10.11 -17.88 6.55
CA GLN A 554 10.04 -17.47 5.15
C GLN A 554 8.85 -16.53 4.89
N ILE A 555 7.68 -16.78 5.48
CA ILE A 555 6.52 -15.86 5.39
C ILE A 555 6.82 -14.50 6.04
N ILE A 556 7.51 -14.50 7.19
CA ILE A 556 7.96 -13.26 7.86
C ILE A 556 8.93 -12.50 6.96
N ASN A 557 9.90 -13.21 6.39
CA ASN A 557 10.92 -12.65 5.52
C ASN A 557 10.32 -12.04 4.25
N MET A 558 9.38 -12.72 3.59
CA MET A 558 8.65 -12.15 2.45
C MET A 558 7.88 -10.88 2.85
N SER A 559 7.22 -10.89 4.02
CA SER A 559 6.47 -9.73 4.50
C SER A 559 7.38 -8.56 4.89
N ASP A 560 8.56 -8.84 5.45
CA ASP A 560 9.57 -7.82 5.74
C ASP A 560 10.17 -7.24 4.46
N THR A 561 10.49 -8.10 3.48
CA THR A 561 10.93 -7.71 2.13
C THR A 561 9.93 -6.74 1.50
N ALA A 562 8.63 -7.05 1.60
CA ALA A 562 7.57 -6.19 1.09
C ALA A 562 7.45 -4.86 1.82
N LYS A 563 7.65 -4.82 3.15
CA LYS A 563 7.61 -3.58 3.94
C LYS A 563 8.78 -2.66 3.63
N GLU A 564 9.97 -3.22 3.51
CA GLU A 564 11.18 -2.45 3.18
C GLU A 564 11.19 -2.03 1.70
N GLY A 565 10.54 -2.79 0.81
CA GLY A 565 10.65 -2.58 -0.63
C GLY A 565 11.99 -3.08 -1.17
N ASP A 566 12.48 -4.18 -0.60
CA ASP A 566 13.81 -4.69 -0.87
C ASP A 566 13.84 -5.53 -2.15
N THR A 567 14.21 -4.89 -3.25
CA THR A 567 14.28 -5.47 -4.59
C THR A 567 15.35 -6.56 -4.73
N GLU A 568 16.42 -6.49 -3.95
CA GLU A 568 17.51 -7.47 -4.05
C GLU A 568 17.12 -8.76 -3.32
N ARG A 569 16.55 -8.62 -2.12
CA ARG A 569 16.03 -9.75 -1.35
C ARG A 569 14.80 -10.39 -1.98
N LEU A 570 14.01 -9.67 -2.77
CA LEU A 570 12.95 -10.25 -3.60
C LEU A 570 13.49 -11.41 -4.46
N ILE A 571 14.63 -11.22 -5.13
CA ILE A 571 15.23 -12.25 -6.00
C ILE A 571 15.63 -13.48 -5.17
N LEU A 572 16.23 -13.26 -4.00
CA LEU A 572 16.61 -14.34 -3.08
C LEU A 572 15.38 -15.09 -2.55
N ASN A 573 14.30 -14.37 -2.25
CA ASN A 573 13.03 -14.99 -1.87
C ASN A 573 12.47 -15.85 -3.00
N MET A 574 12.58 -15.45 -4.26
CA MET A 574 12.11 -16.28 -5.38
C MET A 574 12.92 -17.57 -5.51
N LYS A 575 14.25 -17.51 -5.33
CA LYS A 575 15.12 -18.70 -5.29
C LYS A 575 14.72 -19.64 -4.16
N GLU A 576 14.55 -19.11 -2.94
CA GLU A 576 14.14 -19.91 -1.79
C GLU A 576 12.72 -20.49 -1.98
N ASN A 577 11.77 -19.68 -2.46
CA ASN A 577 10.39 -20.11 -2.72
C ASN A 577 10.31 -21.22 -3.78
N ALA A 578 11.19 -21.21 -4.79
CA ALA A 578 11.26 -22.26 -5.79
C ALA A 578 11.43 -23.64 -5.14
N GLU A 579 12.32 -23.76 -4.15
CA GLU A 579 12.52 -25.01 -3.41
C GLU A 579 11.28 -25.42 -2.61
N PHE A 580 10.61 -24.46 -1.96
CA PHE A 580 9.36 -24.72 -1.22
C PHE A 580 8.23 -25.24 -2.11
N PHE A 581 8.07 -24.65 -3.29
CA PHE A 581 7.05 -25.09 -4.23
C PHE A 581 7.39 -26.42 -4.89
N TYR A 582 8.65 -26.61 -5.28
CA TYR A 582 9.15 -27.86 -5.86
C TYR A 582 8.97 -29.04 -4.90
N SER A 583 9.28 -28.85 -3.61
CA SER A 583 9.15 -29.90 -2.59
C SER A 583 7.70 -30.38 -2.40
N ASN A 584 6.71 -29.59 -2.81
CA ASN A 584 5.30 -29.95 -2.73
C ASN A 584 4.77 -30.54 -4.03
N SER A 585 5.23 -30.04 -5.17
CA SER A 585 4.88 -30.55 -6.50
C SER A 585 5.88 -30.04 -7.53
N THR A 586 6.45 -30.96 -8.29
CA THR A 586 7.31 -30.66 -9.45
C THR A 586 6.55 -29.95 -10.59
N MET A 587 5.21 -30.01 -10.57
CA MET A 587 4.30 -29.36 -11.52
C MET A 587 3.66 -28.10 -10.93
N SER A 588 4.24 -27.53 -9.87
CA SER A 588 3.72 -26.31 -9.27
C SER A 588 3.82 -25.14 -10.25
N LYS A 589 2.68 -24.53 -10.57
CA LYS A 589 2.61 -23.28 -11.33
C LYS A 589 3.42 -22.15 -10.67
N TYR A 590 3.40 -22.07 -9.35
CA TYR A 590 4.20 -21.09 -8.59
C TYR A 590 5.71 -21.40 -8.60
N PHE A 591 6.10 -22.67 -8.73
CA PHE A 591 7.51 -23.00 -8.98
C PHE A 591 7.95 -22.47 -10.34
N THR A 592 7.14 -22.69 -11.37
CA THR A 592 7.39 -22.18 -12.74
C THR A 592 7.51 -20.66 -12.74
N GLU A 593 6.66 -19.96 -12.01
CA GLU A 593 6.75 -18.49 -11.92
C GLU A 593 7.96 -17.99 -11.12
N CYS A 594 8.41 -18.72 -10.08
CA CYS A 594 9.68 -18.39 -9.41
C CYS A 594 10.85 -18.48 -10.40
N VAL A 595 10.94 -19.59 -11.14
CA VAL A 595 11.97 -19.81 -12.17
C VAL A 595 11.89 -18.74 -13.27
N ASN A 596 10.69 -18.48 -13.79
CA ASN A 596 10.47 -17.45 -14.82
C ASN A 596 10.87 -16.05 -14.31
N THR A 597 10.53 -15.70 -13.07
CA THR A 597 10.91 -14.41 -12.48
C THR A 597 12.42 -14.29 -12.36
N ILE A 598 13.11 -15.30 -11.82
CA ILE A 598 14.58 -15.34 -11.71
C ILE A 598 15.21 -15.21 -13.09
N LEU A 599 14.73 -15.98 -14.08
CA LEU A 599 15.22 -15.96 -15.45
C LEU A 599 15.09 -14.56 -16.06
N GLN A 600 13.93 -13.93 -15.91
CA GLN A 600 13.67 -12.60 -16.43
C GLN A 600 14.59 -11.55 -15.80
N VAL A 601 14.63 -11.48 -14.47
CA VAL A 601 15.34 -10.39 -13.78
C VAL A 601 16.85 -10.57 -13.77
N ASN A 602 17.37 -11.79 -13.87
CA ASN A 602 18.81 -12.01 -13.88
C ASN A 602 19.38 -12.11 -15.29
N PHE A 603 18.61 -12.59 -16.28
CA PHE A 603 19.19 -12.99 -17.56
C PHE A 603 18.52 -12.42 -18.82
N LEU A 604 17.21 -12.13 -18.81
CA LEU A 604 16.50 -11.76 -20.05
C LEU A 604 16.23 -10.25 -20.18
N LEU A 605 15.98 -9.57 -19.07
CA LEU A 605 15.61 -8.16 -19.07
C LEU A 605 16.86 -7.28 -19.06
N SER A 606 16.80 -6.17 -19.79
CA SER A 606 17.81 -5.13 -19.71
C SER A 606 17.90 -4.55 -18.29
N PRO A 607 19.06 -4.02 -17.85
CA PRO A 607 19.19 -3.38 -16.53
C PRO A 607 18.11 -2.34 -16.24
N HIS A 608 17.73 -1.56 -17.25
CA HIS A 608 16.61 -0.61 -17.19
C HIS A 608 15.28 -1.31 -16.85
N THR A 609 14.87 -2.30 -17.65
CA THR A 609 13.58 -2.99 -17.48
C THR A 609 13.55 -3.86 -16.23
N ARG A 610 14.66 -4.52 -15.89
CA ARG A 610 14.85 -5.28 -14.65
C ARG A 610 14.53 -4.43 -13.42
N THR A 611 15.10 -3.23 -13.36
CA THR A 611 14.92 -2.32 -12.22
C THR A 611 13.44 -1.93 -12.07
N ARG A 612 12.77 -1.63 -13.18
CA ARG A 612 11.33 -1.32 -13.23
C ARG A 612 10.45 -2.46 -12.74
N VAL A 613 10.75 -3.69 -13.16
CA VAL A 613 10.01 -4.89 -12.73
C VAL A 613 10.15 -5.08 -11.22
N LEU A 614 11.38 -5.01 -10.70
CA LEU A 614 11.66 -5.27 -9.29
C LEU A 614 11.08 -4.18 -8.37
N GLU A 615 11.29 -2.90 -8.68
CA GLU A 615 10.73 -1.82 -7.84
C GLU A 615 9.21 -1.78 -7.94
N GLY A 616 8.68 -2.14 -9.12
CA GLY A 616 7.26 -2.16 -9.40
C GLY A 616 6.50 -3.21 -8.60
N ALA A 617 7.19 -4.21 -8.05
CA ALA A 617 6.56 -5.21 -7.17
C ALA A 617 6.04 -4.60 -5.85
N PHE A 618 6.48 -3.38 -5.49
CA PHE A 618 6.16 -2.73 -4.23
C PHE A 618 5.60 -1.32 -4.43
N VAL A 619 4.61 -0.95 -3.62
CA VAL A 619 3.96 0.36 -3.63
C VAL A 619 3.93 0.95 -2.23
N ASN A 620 4.34 2.21 -2.08
CA ASN A 620 4.30 2.93 -0.79
C ASN A 620 3.27 4.05 -0.80
N THR A 621 2.02 3.78 -0.43
CA THR A 621 0.96 4.80 -0.44
C THR A 621 0.99 5.76 0.75
N LYS A 622 1.78 5.45 1.79
CA LYS A 622 1.86 6.26 3.01
C LYS A 622 3.08 7.19 3.03
N GLY A 623 4.19 6.76 2.44
CA GLY A 623 5.52 7.32 2.67
C GLY A 623 6.15 6.82 3.98
N GLY A 624 7.46 6.94 4.09
CA GLY A 624 8.27 6.48 5.22
C GLY A 624 8.82 5.05 5.06
N ASN A 625 9.80 4.73 5.89
CA ASN A 625 10.46 3.42 5.93
C ASN A 625 9.49 2.32 6.41
N GLY A 626 9.63 1.11 5.87
CA GLY A 626 8.78 -0.04 6.26
C GLY A 626 7.29 0.09 5.91
N GLN A 627 6.90 1.04 5.04
CA GLN A 627 5.49 1.28 4.66
C GLN A 627 5.13 0.79 3.24
N ASN A 628 6.04 0.07 2.57
CA ASN A 628 5.74 -0.55 1.29
C ASN A 628 4.74 -1.72 1.45
N LYS A 629 4.03 -2.03 0.36
CA LYS A 629 3.14 -3.16 0.20
C LYS A 629 3.35 -3.80 -1.16
N GLU A 630 3.06 -5.07 -1.29
CA GLU A 630 3.01 -5.74 -2.59
C GLU A 630 1.97 -5.06 -3.50
N ALA A 631 2.29 -4.91 -4.80
CA ALA A 631 1.44 -4.18 -5.74
C ALA A 631 0.06 -4.81 -5.92
N ASP A 632 -0.03 -6.14 -5.97
CA ASP A 632 -1.30 -6.88 -6.03
C ASP A 632 -2.12 -6.77 -4.75
N LEU A 633 -1.50 -6.64 -3.57
CA LEU A 633 -2.24 -6.34 -2.33
C LEU A 633 -2.88 -4.94 -2.38
N VAL A 634 -2.20 -3.96 -2.99
CA VAL A 634 -2.79 -2.63 -3.21
C VAL A 634 -3.95 -2.69 -4.22
N GLN A 635 -3.81 -3.53 -5.25
CA GLN A 635 -4.89 -3.79 -6.21
C GLN A 635 -6.12 -4.42 -5.55
N GLU A 636 -5.93 -5.45 -4.72
CA GLU A 636 -7.00 -6.12 -3.95
C GLU A 636 -7.73 -5.13 -3.02
N HIS A 637 -7.00 -4.24 -2.36
CA HIS A 637 -7.60 -3.19 -1.54
C HIS A 637 -8.48 -2.23 -2.37
N ALA A 638 -8.05 -1.87 -3.58
CA ALA A 638 -8.82 -1.02 -4.47
C ALA A 638 -10.06 -1.74 -5.02
N ILE A 639 -9.95 -3.02 -5.36
CA ILE A 639 -11.08 -3.86 -5.78
C ILE A 639 -12.14 -3.91 -4.68
N ARG A 640 -11.74 -4.11 -3.43
CA ARG A 640 -12.66 -4.09 -2.29
C ARG A 640 -13.40 -2.75 -2.20
N ASN A 641 -12.68 -1.63 -2.26
CA ASN A 641 -13.27 -0.29 -2.23
C ASN A 641 -14.28 -0.11 -3.39
N GLN A 642 -13.95 -0.56 -4.59
CA GLN A 642 -14.84 -0.48 -5.75
C GLN A 642 -16.10 -1.34 -5.56
N LYS A 643 -15.94 -2.59 -5.09
CA LYS A 643 -17.06 -3.50 -4.80
C LYS A 643 -18.04 -2.88 -3.80
N ASP A 644 -17.54 -2.22 -2.77
CA ASP A 644 -18.40 -1.57 -1.77
C ASP A 644 -19.26 -0.44 -2.38
N ILE A 645 -18.68 0.41 -3.24
CA ILE A 645 -19.44 1.47 -3.91
C ILE A 645 -20.38 0.90 -5.00
N ILE A 646 -19.97 -0.15 -5.72
CA ILE A 646 -20.80 -0.82 -6.74
C ILE A 646 -22.02 -1.50 -6.12
N ARG A 647 -21.86 -2.11 -4.93
CA ARG A 647 -22.98 -2.70 -4.19
C ARG A 647 -24.06 -1.67 -3.92
N GLY A 648 -23.68 -0.44 -3.56
CA GLY A 648 -24.63 0.63 -3.30
C GLY A 648 -25.33 1.25 -4.49
N LEU A 649 -25.04 0.79 -5.70
CA LEU A 649 -25.91 1.06 -6.86
C LEU A 649 -27.24 0.30 -6.81
N GLY A 650 -27.39 -0.68 -5.90
CA GLY A 650 -28.60 -1.49 -5.81
C GLY A 650 -28.88 -2.24 -7.11
N ALA A 651 -30.11 -2.17 -7.62
CA ALA A 651 -30.49 -2.80 -8.89
C ALA A 651 -29.94 -2.04 -10.13
N ASN A 652 -29.51 -0.78 -9.99
CA ASN A 652 -29.11 0.08 -11.11
C ASN A 652 -27.65 -0.10 -11.56
N LYS A 653 -27.18 -1.36 -11.68
CA LYS A 653 -25.80 -1.70 -12.08
C LYS A 653 -25.58 -1.68 -13.60
N THR A 654 -25.91 -0.57 -14.25
CA THR A 654 -25.55 -0.36 -15.66
C THR A 654 -24.05 -0.16 -15.81
N GLU A 655 -23.48 -0.47 -16.98
CA GLU A 655 -22.06 -0.24 -17.26
C GLU A 655 -21.61 1.20 -16.94
N THR A 656 -22.41 2.20 -17.34
CA THR A 656 -22.13 3.62 -17.08
C THR A 656 -22.14 3.94 -15.59
N ALA A 657 -23.12 3.42 -14.84
CA ALA A 657 -23.18 3.63 -13.40
C ALA A 657 -22.01 2.95 -12.68
N THR A 658 -21.65 1.73 -13.09
CA THR A 658 -20.51 1.00 -12.55
C THR A 658 -19.20 1.73 -12.82
N ARG A 659 -18.93 2.19 -14.06
CA ARG A 659 -17.71 2.94 -14.39
C ARG A 659 -17.56 4.20 -13.54
N ARG A 660 -18.66 4.90 -13.31
CA ARG A 660 -18.69 6.07 -12.42
C ARG A 660 -18.40 5.70 -10.98
N ALA A 661 -19.05 4.67 -10.46
CA ALA A 661 -18.86 4.18 -9.09
C ALA A 661 -17.42 3.72 -8.85
N SER A 662 -16.88 2.87 -9.72
CA SER A 662 -15.52 2.33 -9.58
C SER A 662 -14.46 3.42 -9.72
N GLY A 663 -14.57 4.29 -10.72
CA GLY A 663 -13.60 5.36 -10.95
C GLY A 663 -13.59 6.46 -9.88
N SER A 664 -14.68 6.61 -9.11
CA SER A 664 -14.77 7.57 -8.01
C SER A 664 -14.44 6.97 -6.64
N ALA A 665 -14.39 5.64 -6.51
CA ALA A 665 -14.26 4.94 -5.23
C ALA A 665 -13.06 5.43 -4.40
N ASN A 666 -11.85 5.47 -4.96
CA ASN A 666 -10.66 5.88 -4.21
C ASN A 666 -10.75 7.33 -3.68
N ILE A 667 -11.38 8.23 -4.44
CA ILE A 667 -11.58 9.62 -4.01
C ILE A 667 -12.60 9.69 -2.89
N ILE A 668 -13.70 8.95 -2.97
CA ILE A 668 -14.70 8.84 -1.91
C ILE A 668 -14.06 8.35 -0.62
N TYR A 669 -13.25 7.29 -0.70
CA TYR A 669 -12.53 6.75 0.45
C TYR A 669 -11.51 7.73 1.01
N LYS A 670 -10.77 8.48 0.16
CA LYS A 670 -9.83 9.52 0.60
C LYS A 670 -10.53 10.64 1.38
N ILE A 671 -11.70 11.11 0.90
CA ILE A 671 -12.51 12.11 1.61
C ILE A 671 -13.04 11.54 2.92
N GLY A 672 -13.56 10.32 2.92
CA GLY A 672 -14.02 9.67 4.14
C GLY A 672 -12.91 9.55 5.18
N ASP A 673 -11.72 9.09 4.77
CA ASP A 673 -10.55 8.99 5.63
C ASP A 673 -10.07 10.36 6.16
N ASN A 674 -10.23 11.43 5.37
CA ASN A 674 -9.93 12.78 5.81
C ASN A 674 -10.92 13.21 6.90
N VAL A 675 -12.23 13.08 6.65
CA VAL A 675 -13.28 13.40 7.63
C VAL A 675 -13.14 12.60 8.92
N ASP A 676 -12.84 11.29 8.83
CA ASP A 676 -12.62 10.44 10.00
C ASP A 676 -11.45 10.96 10.85
N LYS A 677 -10.37 11.43 10.23
CA LYS A 677 -9.24 12.06 10.95
C LYS A 677 -9.64 13.37 11.61
N LEU A 678 -10.31 14.26 10.88
CA LEU A 678 -10.75 15.55 11.39
C LEU A 678 -11.64 15.36 12.62
N LEU A 679 -12.58 14.41 12.57
CA LEU A 679 -13.51 14.13 13.66
C LEU A 679 -12.93 13.28 14.80
N ASN A 680 -11.63 12.97 14.74
CA ASN A 680 -10.98 12.00 15.64
C ASN A 680 -11.79 10.71 15.77
N ILE A 681 -12.42 10.26 14.68
CA ILE A 681 -13.11 8.98 14.63
C ILE A 681 -12.03 7.92 14.67
N PRO A 682 -11.98 7.07 15.72
CA PRO A 682 -11.02 5.99 15.76
C PRO A 682 -11.30 5.10 14.55
N LYS A 683 -10.31 4.93 13.68
CA LYS A 683 -10.42 3.96 12.60
C LYS A 683 -10.81 2.63 13.25
N PRO A 684 -11.82 1.90 12.74
CA PRO A 684 -12.11 0.57 13.23
C PRO A 684 -10.79 -0.19 13.19
N THR A 685 -10.30 -0.57 14.36
CA THR A 685 -8.97 -1.16 14.48
C THR A 685 -9.04 -2.51 13.78
N THR A 686 -8.61 -2.53 12.51
CA THR A 686 -8.30 -3.77 11.78
C THR A 686 -7.03 -4.41 12.34
N SER A 687 -6.27 -3.66 13.14
CA SER A 687 -5.53 -4.22 14.26
C SER A 687 -6.53 -4.94 15.15
N HIS A 688 -6.64 -6.26 15.01
CA HIS A 688 -7.36 -7.15 15.92
C HIS A 688 -7.46 -6.50 17.30
N THR A 689 -8.69 -6.23 17.77
CA THR A 689 -9.00 -5.46 18.98
C THR A 689 -8.21 -5.96 20.20
N LYS A 690 -7.73 -7.21 20.14
CA LYS A 690 -6.53 -7.70 20.81
C LYS A 690 -5.67 -8.46 19.77
N LYS A 691 -4.46 -7.99 19.44
CA LYS A 691 -3.41 -8.84 18.83
C LYS A 691 -3.18 -10.05 19.74
N THR A 692 -2.60 -11.13 19.21
CA THR A 692 -2.12 -12.30 19.98
C THR A 692 -1.81 -11.92 21.41
N THR A 693 -2.65 -12.37 22.33
CA THR A 693 -2.48 -11.98 23.74
C THR A 693 -1.23 -12.67 24.28
N SER A 694 -0.51 -12.02 25.19
CA SER A 694 0.59 -12.68 25.93
C SER A 694 0.14 -14.04 26.48
N LYS A 695 -1.11 -14.12 26.95
CA LYS A 695 -1.77 -15.36 27.39
C LYS A 695 -1.78 -16.48 26.34
N ASP A 696 -2.11 -16.19 25.09
CA ASP A 696 -2.11 -17.21 24.03
C ASP A 696 -0.69 -17.71 23.73
N LEU A 697 0.29 -16.80 23.75
CA LEU A 697 1.69 -17.13 23.57
C LEU A 697 2.20 -18.00 24.72
N ASP A 698 1.94 -17.60 25.96
CA ASP A 698 2.36 -18.34 27.17
C ASP A 698 1.69 -19.72 27.22
N LEU A 699 0.42 -19.83 26.84
CA LEU A 699 -0.27 -21.11 26.71
C LEU A 699 0.39 -22.00 25.66
N ALA A 700 0.66 -21.47 24.46
CA ALA A 700 1.36 -22.22 23.42
C ALA A 700 2.75 -22.68 23.87
N VAL A 701 3.52 -21.81 24.53
CA VAL A 701 4.84 -22.13 25.10
C VAL A 701 4.73 -23.25 26.15
N SER A 702 3.76 -23.16 27.06
CA SER A 702 3.56 -24.17 28.12
C SER A 702 3.25 -25.56 27.56
N ILE A 703 2.47 -25.64 26.48
CA ILE A 703 2.11 -26.89 25.80
C ILE A 703 3.35 -27.43 25.07
N LEU A 704 4.00 -26.59 24.28
CA LEU A 704 5.16 -26.99 23.47
C LEU A 704 6.34 -27.42 24.36
N ARG A 705 6.58 -26.78 25.51
CA ARG A 705 7.62 -27.20 26.46
C ARG A 705 7.43 -28.64 26.94
N LYS A 706 6.18 -29.08 27.16
CA LYS A 706 5.88 -30.47 27.54
C LYS A 706 6.22 -31.47 26.44
N VAL A 707 6.18 -31.05 25.17
CA VAL A 707 6.54 -31.88 24.01
C VAL A 707 8.06 -31.91 23.77
N GLY A 708 8.78 -30.89 24.24
CA GLY A 708 10.23 -30.78 24.12
C GLY A 708 10.70 -30.69 22.66
N PRO A 709 10.28 -29.67 21.88
CA PRO A 709 10.49 -29.60 20.42
C PRO A 709 11.96 -29.76 20.01
N PHE A 710 12.89 -29.20 20.78
CA PHE A 710 14.33 -29.21 20.48
C PHE A 710 15.13 -30.25 21.28
N ASN A 711 14.48 -31.10 22.07
CA ASN A 711 15.12 -32.20 22.77
C ASN A 711 15.15 -33.40 21.82
N TYR A 712 16.31 -33.68 21.22
CA TYR A 712 16.44 -34.77 20.25
C TYR A 712 16.13 -36.12 20.89
N VAL A 713 15.21 -36.87 20.29
CA VAL A 713 14.89 -38.25 20.68
C VAL A 713 14.76 -39.10 19.42
N LYS A 714 15.61 -40.10 19.29
CA LYS A 714 15.60 -41.00 18.13
C LYS A 714 14.25 -41.74 18.01
N GLY A 715 13.68 -41.75 16.82
CA GLY A 715 12.48 -42.51 16.45
C GLY A 715 11.15 -41.86 16.84
N ARG A 716 11.14 -40.69 17.52
CA ARG A 716 9.88 -40.05 17.92
C ARG A 716 9.14 -39.51 16.69
N LYS A 717 7.82 -39.71 16.67
CA LYS A 717 6.96 -39.28 15.56
C LYS A 717 5.55 -39.00 16.06
N PHE A 718 4.85 -38.13 15.35
CA PHE A 718 3.40 -38.06 15.41
C PHE A 718 2.82 -39.10 14.45
N ASP A 719 1.80 -39.86 14.85
CA ASP A 719 1.05 -40.77 13.97
C ASP A 719 0.54 -40.10 12.68
N SER A 720 0.17 -38.82 12.70
CA SER A 720 -0.22 -38.09 11.49
C SER A 720 0.97 -37.61 10.65
N PHE A 721 2.19 -37.62 11.20
CA PHE A 721 3.43 -37.14 10.55
C PHE A 721 4.58 -38.15 10.74
N LYS A 722 4.42 -39.36 10.17
CA LYS A 722 5.31 -40.50 10.44
C LYS A 722 6.71 -40.37 9.85
N GLU A 723 6.86 -39.63 8.74
CA GLU A 723 8.08 -39.57 7.93
C GLU A 723 8.41 -38.13 7.49
N ILE A 724 8.09 -37.13 8.32
CA ILE A 724 8.35 -35.73 7.93
C ILE A 724 9.85 -35.44 7.91
N PRO A 725 10.45 -35.14 6.73
CA PRO A 725 11.87 -34.87 6.64
C PRO A 725 12.18 -33.48 7.23
N LYS A 726 13.40 -33.30 7.75
CA LYS A 726 13.87 -31.96 8.06
C LYS A 726 14.02 -31.20 6.73
N LYS A 727 13.35 -30.05 6.57
CA LYS A 727 13.76 -29.11 5.52
C LYS A 727 15.10 -28.51 5.93
N SER A 728 16.19 -29.07 5.41
CA SER A 728 17.48 -28.39 5.47
C SER A 728 17.42 -27.18 4.55
N GLN A 729 17.88 -26.02 5.01
CA GLN A 729 18.52 -25.12 4.06
C GLN A 729 19.74 -25.90 3.60
N LYS A 730 19.76 -26.36 2.34
CA LYS A 730 20.87 -27.18 1.85
C LYS A 730 22.20 -26.44 2.08
N ASN A 731 23.11 -27.13 2.76
CA ASN A 731 24.54 -26.83 2.95
C ASN A 731 24.89 -25.53 3.69
N CYS A 732 25.08 -25.65 5.02
CA CYS A 732 26.07 -24.82 5.74
C CYS A 732 27.47 -25.14 5.22
#